data_AF-A0A925BJ99-F1
#
_entry.id   AF-A0A925BJ99-F1
#
_cell.length_a   1.000
_cell.length_b   1.000
_cell.length_c   1.000
_cell.angle_alpha   90.00
_cell.angle_beta   90.00
_cell.angle_gamma   90.00
#
_symmetry.space_group_name_H-M   'P 1'
#
loop_
_entity.id
_entity.type
_entity.pdbx_description
1 polymer ?
#
loop_
_entity_poly.entity_id
_entity_poly.type
_entity_poly.pdbx_seq_one_letter_code
_entity_poly.pdbx_strand_id
1 'polypeptide(L)'
;MATTITRAVLESYLKCRYKGHLRLTGQQGRTSDYENLLIDARNEIRSAAACKLMARQKESDVVRNFTATLAVLKRGLPLLLDATLEAEGLSICVDALQKVTGASKLGDFHYIPVLFFESRRIRTEQRLLLDLDALCLSRLQGRMPSSGIVWHGKECRSTRVRLSTDLRKIERLLDEITQTNAPDSPPRLILNDHCQVCEFRQRCHDQAMREDNLSLLRGISDKEVKSYARKGILTLTQLAHTFRPRRKGKRTPPRGERHFHALQALAVRDKKVYVLGSAQLPSSPVRVYLDVEGNPEEGFDYLVGLIVVEGDQEQRYSFWADHKEQEQQIFEQFLSVVTRYDDLLVFCYGSYERTFLKRMRKGAKRKKDVDRILKSLVNVLSLIYAHFYFPTYSNGLKELGACLGCTWTDPDASGIQSIVWRKRWEDTRDEQWKHTLATYNMVVCAALLGLAEFINAAIETATGLPSNTTGVPPIASVQELDRLGNDRKWRKVSFFHPDFDYINNCAYFDYQRQRVYVRTSKLLKKNHRRSHEERNRKLRVSHRVRFTTSKCPLCGATEVIELEEGRRGTSKAPRVKRAFDLVFTSGSIKRRVIECRAPVYECRGCGRIFVPDRYERLAKHFHGLMSWAMFEHIAHRISYGILSEMLKECFGLTASRSELHMVKSLMAQYYQRGYKRLLKKLLSGRVLHIDETEVKLRTGKGYVWVFTSLEEVVFLYRPTREGSFLQKLLKNFHGVLVSDFYAAYDSIDCPQQK
;
A
#
# COMPACT_ATOMS: atom_id res chain seq x y z
N MET A 1 11.91 -39.90 -17.06
CA MET A 1 13.28 -39.98 -16.51
C MET A 1 13.27 -39.27 -15.17
N ALA A 2 13.83 -39.86 -14.12
CA ALA A 2 13.96 -39.15 -12.84
C ALA A 2 14.86 -37.93 -13.05
N THR A 3 14.32 -36.72 -12.87
CA THR A 3 15.05 -35.46 -13.03
C THR A 3 16.03 -35.30 -11.89
N THR A 4 17.32 -35.46 -12.17
CA THR A 4 18.40 -35.33 -11.18
C THR A 4 18.67 -33.86 -10.87
N ILE A 5 18.67 -33.50 -9.58
CA ILE A 5 19.00 -32.15 -9.11
C ILE A 5 20.52 -31.97 -9.17
N THR A 6 20.99 -31.06 -10.03
CA THR A 6 22.40 -30.71 -10.17
C THR A 6 22.76 -29.41 -9.45
N ARG A 7 24.07 -29.17 -9.25
CA ARG A 7 24.58 -27.88 -8.73
C ARG A 7 24.06 -26.69 -9.55
N ALA A 8 24.06 -26.78 -10.88
CA ALA A 8 23.60 -25.71 -11.75
C ALA A 8 22.09 -25.40 -11.58
N VAL A 9 21.27 -26.43 -11.32
CA VAL A 9 19.83 -26.30 -11.03
C VAL A 9 19.62 -25.60 -9.69
N LEU A 10 20.37 -26.00 -8.65
CA LEU A 10 20.27 -25.41 -7.31
C LEU A 10 20.68 -23.93 -7.30
N GLU A 11 21.83 -23.59 -7.89
CA GLU A 11 22.25 -22.18 -8.01
C GLU A 11 21.23 -21.34 -8.76
N SER A 12 20.61 -21.92 -9.79
CA SER A 12 19.54 -21.27 -10.54
C SER A 12 18.28 -21.08 -9.70
N TYR A 13 17.88 -22.09 -8.93
CA TYR A 13 16.70 -22.06 -8.06
C TYR A 13 16.85 -21.04 -6.92
N LEU A 14 18.06 -20.94 -6.33
CA LEU A 14 18.36 -19.95 -5.29
C LEU A 14 18.26 -18.50 -5.81
N LYS A 15 18.59 -18.27 -7.08
CA LYS A 15 18.43 -16.95 -7.72
C LYS A 15 16.99 -16.72 -8.21
N CYS A 16 16.34 -17.74 -8.75
CA CYS A 16 14.98 -17.70 -9.27
C CYS A 16 14.38 -19.11 -9.36
N ARG A 17 13.28 -19.36 -8.64
CA ARG A 17 12.59 -20.66 -8.64
C ARG A 17 12.18 -21.12 -10.03
N TYR A 18 11.68 -20.19 -10.85
CA TYR A 18 11.31 -20.46 -12.23
C TYR A 18 12.52 -20.81 -13.10
N LYS A 19 13.67 -20.11 -12.96
CA LYS A 19 14.93 -20.49 -13.65
C LYS A 19 15.37 -21.91 -13.28
N GLY A 20 15.31 -22.24 -11.98
CA GLY A 20 15.63 -23.59 -11.49
C GLY A 20 14.76 -24.66 -12.11
N HIS A 21 13.45 -24.45 -12.19
CA HIS A 21 12.51 -25.35 -12.87
C HIS A 21 12.81 -25.48 -14.37
N LEU A 22 13.01 -24.38 -15.09
CA LEU A 22 13.33 -24.43 -16.52
C LEU A 22 14.60 -25.24 -16.79
N ARG A 23 15.66 -25.03 -16.00
CA ARG A 23 16.90 -25.83 -16.12
C ARG A 23 16.70 -27.30 -15.77
N LEU A 24 15.90 -27.59 -14.74
CA LEU A 24 15.62 -28.97 -14.34
C LEU A 24 14.82 -29.72 -15.41
N THR A 25 13.93 -29.03 -16.13
CA THR A 25 13.22 -29.57 -17.31
C THR A 25 14.08 -29.60 -18.59
N GLY A 26 15.38 -29.32 -18.50
CA GLY A 26 16.32 -29.40 -19.62
C GLY A 26 16.27 -28.23 -20.60
N GLN A 27 15.61 -27.13 -20.25
CA GLN A 27 15.50 -25.97 -21.13
C GLN A 27 16.76 -25.10 -21.05
N GLN A 28 17.13 -24.50 -22.18
CA GLN A 28 18.30 -23.63 -22.32
C GLN A 28 17.88 -22.23 -22.73
N GLY A 29 18.58 -21.21 -22.21
CA GLY A 29 18.40 -19.81 -22.58
C GLY A 29 19.63 -19.24 -23.29
N ARG A 30 19.59 -17.94 -23.57
CA ARG A 30 20.76 -17.21 -24.11
C ARG A 30 21.51 -16.57 -22.95
N THR A 31 22.72 -17.03 -22.65
CA THR A 31 23.53 -16.44 -21.58
C THR A 31 23.84 -14.98 -21.87
N SER A 32 23.76 -14.14 -20.84
CA SER A 32 24.14 -12.73 -20.95
C SER A 32 25.66 -12.59 -20.88
N ASP A 33 26.20 -11.51 -21.45
CA ASP A 33 27.63 -11.21 -21.36
C ASP A 33 28.13 -11.16 -19.91
N TYR A 34 27.30 -10.65 -18.99
CA TYR A 34 27.62 -10.64 -17.58
C TYR A 34 27.59 -12.03 -16.94
N GLU A 35 26.66 -12.91 -17.33
CA GLU A 35 26.65 -14.31 -16.86
C GLU A 35 27.92 -15.05 -17.36
N ASN A 36 28.34 -14.81 -18.62
CA ASN A 36 29.59 -15.35 -19.16
C ASN A 36 30.81 -14.79 -18.39
N LEU A 37 30.85 -13.48 -18.14
CA LEU A 37 31.91 -12.85 -17.34
C LEU A 37 32.07 -13.50 -15.95
N LEU A 38 30.96 -13.81 -15.27
CA LEU A 38 30.99 -14.49 -13.97
C LEU A 38 31.47 -15.94 -14.08
N ILE A 39 31.11 -16.64 -15.16
CA ILE A 39 31.60 -18.00 -15.44
C ILE A 39 33.12 -17.98 -15.65
N ASP A 40 33.62 -17.06 -16.48
CA ASP A 40 35.05 -16.90 -16.76
C ASP A 40 35.82 -16.57 -15.47
N ALA A 41 35.35 -15.60 -14.69
CA ALA A 41 35.94 -15.24 -13.40
C ALA A 41 35.94 -16.42 -12.41
N ARG A 42 34.89 -17.25 -12.40
CA ARG A 42 34.85 -18.46 -11.56
C ARG A 42 35.88 -19.49 -12.03
N ASN A 43 36.05 -19.68 -13.34
CA ASN A 43 37.04 -20.59 -13.91
C ASN A 43 38.48 -20.14 -13.62
N GLU A 44 38.75 -18.83 -13.66
CA GLU A 44 40.04 -18.25 -13.26
C GLU A 44 40.34 -18.53 -11.79
N ILE A 45 39.40 -18.24 -10.88
CA ILE A 45 39.58 -18.52 -9.45
C ILE A 45 39.74 -20.00 -9.19
N ARG A 46 38.94 -20.85 -9.85
CA ARG A 46 39.06 -22.30 -9.73
C ARG A 46 40.46 -22.77 -10.11
N SER A 47 40.99 -22.29 -11.23
CA SER A 47 42.35 -22.64 -11.69
C SER A 47 43.41 -22.15 -10.69
N ALA A 48 43.32 -20.89 -10.24
CA ALA A 48 44.26 -20.32 -9.28
C ALA A 48 44.20 -21.00 -7.90
N ALA A 49 43.00 -21.31 -7.40
CA ALA A 49 42.78 -21.99 -6.13
C ALA A 49 43.26 -23.44 -6.20
N ALA A 50 42.96 -24.16 -7.28
CA ALA A 50 43.46 -25.51 -7.50
C ALA A 50 44.99 -25.53 -7.53
N CYS A 51 45.64 -24.64 -8.27
CA CYS A 51 47.10 -24.51 -8.29
C CYS A 51 47.68 -24.26 -6.88
N LYS A 52 47.10 -23.33 -6.11
CA LYS A 52 47.54 -23.04 -4.73
C LYS A 52 47.34 -24.22 -3.78
N LEU A 53 46.26 -24.97 -3.92
CA LEU A 53 45.97 -26.15 -3.12
C LEU A 53 46.93 -27.31 -3.45
N MET A 54 47.23 -27.50 -4.74
CA MET A 54 48.11 -28.55 -5.23
C MET A 54 49.59 -28.28 -4.95
N ALA A 55 50.03 -27.01 -4.96
CA ALA A 55 51.40 -26.65 -4.62
C ALA A 55 51.83 -27.09 -3.20
N ARG A 56 50.87 -27.46 -2.36
CA ARG A 56 51.10 -27.94 -0.99
C ARG A 56 51.07 -29.47 -0.85
N GLN A 57 50.90 -30.21 -1.96
CA GLN A 57 50.74 -31.66 -2.00
C GLN A 57 51.70 -32.30 -3.02
N LYS A 58 51.98 -33.59 -2.89
CA LYS A 58 52.68 -34.34 -3.95
C LYS A 58 51.69 -34.65 -5.08
N GLU A 59 52.17 -34.77 -6.31
CA GLU A 59 51.31 -35.00 -7.48
C GLU A 59 50.52 -36.33 -7.40
N SER A 60 51.07 -37.33 -6.71
CA SER A 60 50.40 -38.61 -6.38
C SER A 60 49.20 -38.48 -5.45
N ASP A 61 49.03 -37.33 -4.80
CA ASP A 61 48.09 -37.13 -3.69
C ASP A 61 46.79 -36.41 -4.11
N VAL A 62 46.60 -36.18 -5.43
CA VAL A 62 45.48 -35.43 -6.00
C VAL A 62 44.72 -36.29 -7.02
N VAL A 63 43.42 -36.46 -6.81
CA VAL A 63 42.50 -37.10 -7.78
C VAL A 63 41.50 -36.07 -8.26
N ARG A 64 41.19 -36.10 -9.56
CA ARG A 64 40.27 -35.19 -10.25
C ARG A 64 39.14 -35.96 -10.95
N ASN A 65 38.00 -35.31 -11.14
CA ASN A 65 36.88 -35.78 -11.99
C ASN A 65 36.44 -37.22 -11.69
N PHE A 66 35.89 -37.44 -10.51
CA PHE A 66 35.47 -38.78 -10.09
C PHE A 66 34.18 -38.74 -9.28
N THR A 67 33.45 -39.86 -9.24
CA THR A 67 32.30 -40.03 -8.36
C THR A 67 32.78 -40.45 -6.97
N ALA A 68 32.45 -39.64 -5.97
CA ALA A 68 32.86 -39.87 -4.59
C ALA A 68 32.06 -41.03 -3.99
N THR A 69 32.75 -42.16 -3.81
CA THR A 69 32.24 -43.35 -3.12
C THR A 69 32.99 -43.56 -1.81
N LEU A 70 32.41 -44.34 -0.89
CA LEU A 70 33.07 -44.69 0.37
C LEU A 70 34.47 -45.32 0.12
N ALA A 71 34.60 -46.13 -0.93
CA ALA A 71 35.87 -46.76 -1.28
C ALA A 71 36.94 -45.75 -1.73
N VAL A 72 36.57 -44.76 -2.55
CA VAL A 72 37.50 -43.71 -3.00
C VAL A 72 37.90 -42.81 -1.83
N LEU A 73 36.94 -42.41 -0.99
CA LEU A 73 37.23 -41.54 0.17
C LEU A 73 38.08 -42.25 1.23
N LYS A 74 37.96 -43.56 1.40
CA LYS A 74 38.79 -44.35 2.33
C LYS A 74 40.28 -44.37 1.98
N ARG A 75 40.67 -44.06 0.73
CA ARG A 75 42.08 -43.91 0.33
C ARG A 75 42.78 -42.80 1.10
N GLY A 76 42.03 -41.86 1.67
CA GLY A 76 42.56 -40.86 2.60
C GLY A 76 43.53 -39.88 1.96
N LEU A 77 43.36 -39.59 0.68
CA LEU A 77 44.11 -38.56 -0.04
C LEU A 77 43.84 -37.17 0.57
N PRO A 78 44.86 -36.31 0.70
CA PRO A 78 44.74 -35.02 1.37
C PRO A 78 43.78 -34.05 0.66
N LEU A 79 43.72 -34.11 -0.67
CA LEU A 79 42.91 -33.21 -1.50
C LEU A 79 42.25 -33.98 -2.66
N LEU A 80 40.96 -33.74 -2.86
CA LEU A 80 40.20 -34.26 -3.99
C LEU A 80 39.57 -33.08 -4.72
N LEU A 81 39.72 -33.01 -6.03
CA LEU A 81 39.12 -31.95 -6.86
C LEU A 81 38.01 -32.54 -7.72
N ASP A 82 36.98 -31.75 -7.99
CA ASP A 82 35.92 -32.09 -8.95
C ASP A 82 35.23 -33.42 -8.63
N ALA A 83 34.82 -33.55 -7.38
CA ALA A 83 34.17 -34.75 -6.86
C ALA A 83 32.66 -34.67 -7.10
N THR A 84 32.08 -35.68 -7.74
CA THR A 84 30.63 -35.81 -7.88
C THR A 84 30.07 -36.60 -6.70
N LEU A 85 29.23 -35.95 -5.89
CA LEU A 85 28.47 -36.56 -4.81
C LEU A 85 27.08 -36.94 -5.32
N GLU A 86 26.77 -38.23 -5.30
CA GLU A 86 25.45 -38.77 -5.65
C GLU A 86 24.68 -39.15 -4.40
N ALA A 87 23.41 -38.74 -4.32
CA ALA A 87 22.51 -39.10 -3.23
C ALA A 87 21.06 -38.99 -3.71
N GLU A 88 20.25 -40.05 -3.63
CA GLU A 88 18.80 -40.09 -3.92
C GLU A 88 18.22 -38.86 -4.68
N GLY A 89 18.33 -38.86 -6.01
CA GLY A 89 17.81 -37.77 -6.87
C GLY A 89 18.72 -36.54 -7.01
N LEU A 90 19.91 -36.53 -6.40
CA LEU A 90 20.93 -35.48 -6.48
C LEU A 90 22.20 -35.99 -7.16
N SER A 91 22.79 -35.13 -7.98
CA SER A 91 24.13 -35.28 -8.55
C SER A 91 24.86 -33.94 -8.46
N ILE A 92 25.63 -33.76 -7.37
CA ILE A 92 26.27 -32.50 -7.04
C ILE A 92 27.78 -32.61 -7.29
N CYS A 93 28.29 -31.84 -8.25
CA CYS A 93 29.73 -31.64 -8.40
C CYS A 93 30.20 -30.62 -7.35
N VAL A 94 31.10 -31.05 -6.47
CA VAL A 94 31.78 -30.21 -5.49
C VAL A 94 33.15 -29.84 -6.04
N ASP A 95 33.53 -28.56 -5.89
CA ASP A 95 34.80 -28.06 -6.44
C ASP A 95 36.01 -28.78 -5.82
N ALA A 96 36.03 -28.94 -4.50
CA ALA A 96 37.05 -29.75 -3.83
C ALA A 96 36.60 -30.31 -2.47
N LEU A 97 37.25 -31.38 -2.04
CA LEU A 97 37.16 -31.95 -0.70
C LEU A 97 38.53 -31.96 -0.05
N GLN A 98 38.64 -31.43 1.16
CA GLN A 98 39.89 -31.38 1.93
C GLN A 98 39.83 -32.31 3.13
N LYS A 99 40.86 -33.16 3.29
CA LYS A 99 41.00 -34.06 4.44
C LYS A 99 41.32 -33.28 5.71
N VAL A 100 40.66 -33.63 6.80
CA VAL A 100 40.91 -33.13 8.16
C VAL A 100 40.89 -34.28 9.16
N THR A 101 41.55 -34.10 10.29
CA THR A 101 41.56 -35.09 11.38
C THR A 101 40.19 -35.19 12.06
N GLY A 102 39.84 -36.39 12.52
CA GLY A 102 38.64 -36.66 13.31
C GLY A 102 37.87 -37.89 12.84
N ALA A 103 37.41 -38.70 13.78
CA ALA A 103 36.77 -39.99 13.55
C ALA A 103 35.53 -39.92 12.63
N SER A 104 35.46 -40.85 11.67
CA SER A 104 34.34 -41.05 10.75
C SER A 104 34.29 -42.50 10.22
N LYS A 105 33.35 -42.82 9.31
CA LYS A 105 33.33 -44.12 8.60
C LYS A 105 34.55 -44.35 7.69
N LEU A 106 35.38 -43.33 7.50
CA LEU A 106 36.63 -43.38 6.73
C LEU A 106 37.86 -43.74 7.59
N GLY A 107 37.74 -43.75 8.92
CA GLY A 107 38.85 -43.91 9.87
C GLY A 107 39.04 -42.67 10.76
N ASP A 108 40.27 -42.34 11.11
CA ASP A 108 40.62 -41.20 12.00
C ASP A 108 40.60 -39.83 11.31
N PHE A 109 39.96 -39.74 10.14
CA PHE A 109 39.84 -38.53 9.35
C PHE A 109 38.45 -38.42 8.72
N HIS A 110 38.12 -37.22 8.26
CA HIS A 110 36.95 -36.95 7.43
C HIS A 110 37.25 -35.83 6.43
N TYR A 111 36.37 -35.63 5.45
CA TYR A 111 36.50 -34.54 4.49
C TYR A 111 35.60 -33.36 4.88
N ILE A 112 36.03 -32.16 4.49
CA ILE A 112 35.22 -30.94 4.50
C ILE A 112 35.08 -30.41 3.07
N PRO A 113 33.91 -29.83 2.71
CA PRO A 113 33.71 -29.28 1.38
C PRO A 113 34.44 -27.95 1.20
N VAL A 114 34.90 -27.73 -0.03
CA VAL A 114 35.56 -26.52 -0.49
C VAL A 114 34.82 -26.00 -1.71
N LEU A 115 34.47 -24.71 -1.69
CA LEU A 115 33.75 -24.01 -2.75
C LEU A 115 34.62 -22.92 -3.36
N PHE A 116 34.62 -22.80 -4.69
CA PHE A 116 35.28 -21.72 -5.42
C PHE A 116 34.23 -20.69 -5.87
N PHE A 117 34.47 -19.41 -5.60
CA PHE A 117 33.45 -18.37 -5.81
C PHE A 117 34.05 -17.06 -6.33
N GLU A 118 33.45 -16.52 -7.40
CA GLU A 118 33.93 -15.35 -8.14
C GLU A 118 33.96 -14.05 -7.32
N SER A 119 32.97 -13.81 -6.45
CA SER A 119 32.85 -12.53 -5.74
C SER A 119 33.61 -12.51 -4.41
N ARG A 120 34.09 -11.33 -3.98
CA ARG A 120 34.80 -11.15 -2.69
C ARG A 120 33.94 -11.34 -1.46
N ARG A 121 32.61 -11.20 -1.59
CA ARG A 121 31.66 -11.27 -0.46
C ARG A 121 30.92 -12.59 -0.47
N ILE A 122 31.18 -13.43 0.51
CA ILE A 122 30.44 -14.68 0.74
C ILE A 122 29.04 -14.33 1.27
N ARG A 123 28.01 -14.65 0.49
CA ARG A 123 26.60 -14.40 0.84
C ARG A 123 25.94 -15.68 1.37
N THR A 124 24.67 -15.57 1.72
CA THR A 124 23.90 -16.69 2.30
C THR A 124 23.76 -17.85 1.32
N GLU A 125 23.73 -17.58 0.02
CA GLU A 125 23.63 -18.58 -1.04
C GLU A 125 24.85 -19.50 -1.04
N GLN A 126 26.08 -18.94 -0.97
CA GLN A 126 27.31 -19.75 -0.93
C GLN A 126 27.41 -20.59 0.34
N ARG A 127 26.91 -20.07 1.48
CA ARG A 127 26.85 -20.83 2.73
C ARG A 127 25.90 -22.02 2.62
N LEU A 128 24.72 -21.81 2.05
CA LEU A 128 23.71 -22.85 1.85
C LEU A 128 24.19 -23.94 0.89
N LEU A 129 24.93 -23.54 -0.14
CA LEU A 129 25.57 -24.44 -1.09
C LEU A 129 26.64 -25.32 -0.41
N LEU A 130 27.49 -24.73 0.45
CA LEU A 130 28.43 -25.49 1.27
C LEU A 130 27.74 -26.42 2.27
N ASP A 131 26.64 -25.99 2.90
CA ASP A 131 25.89 -26.84 3.83
C ASP A 131 25.28 -28.06 3.09
N LEU A 132 24.84 -27.88 1.84
CA LEU A 132 24.36 -28.98 1.00
C LEU A 132 25.48 -29.97 0.63
N ASP A 133 26.65 -29.45 0.22
CA ASP A 133 27.81 -30.28 -0.10
C ASP A 133 28.21 -31.10 1.15
N ALA A 134 28.18 -30.48 2.33
CA ALA A 134 28.43 -31.14 3.61
C ALA A 134 27.38 -32.21 3.97
N LEU A 135 26.10 -31.95 3.70
CA LEU A 135 25.02 -32.92 3.90
C LEU A 135 25.23 -34.16 3.02
N CYS A 136 25.53 -33.97 1.73
CA CYS A 136 25.80 -35.08 0.81
C CYS A 136 27.02 -35.89 1.27
N LEU A 137 28.09 -35.20 1.68
CA LEU A 137 29.30 -35.83 2.20
C LEU A 137 29.05 -36.60 3.51
N SER A 138 28.19 -36.07 4.39
CA SER A 138 27.86 -36.71 5.68
C SER A 138 27.25 -38.11 5.52
N ARG A 139 26.49 -38.33 4.44
CA ARG A 139 25.90 -39.64 4.11
C ARG A 139 26.97 -40.68 3.80
N LEU A 140 28.05 -40.28 3.11
CA LEU A 140 29.18 -41.14 2.76
C LEU A 140 30.09 -41.41 3.96
N GLN A 141 30.57 -40.37 4.63
CA GLN A 141 31.54 -40.50 5.72
C GLN A 141 30.90 -40.75 7.10
N GLY A 142 29.57 -40.75 7.20
CA GLY A 142 28.81 -40.98 8.44
C GLY A 142 28.95 -39.86 9.48
N ARG A 143 29.45 -38.69 9.08
CA ARG A 143 29.67 -37.54 9.97
C ARG A 143 29.45 -36.23 9.23
N MET A 144 28.67 -35.33 9.83
CA MET A 144 28.48 -33.97 9.33
C MET A 144 29.73 -33.12 9.57
N PRO A 145 30.32 -32.50 8.52
CA PRO A 145 31.35 -31.48 8.68
C PRO A 145 30.87 -30.29 9.53
N SER A 146 31.71 -29.80 10.45
CA SER A 146 31.40 -28.61 11.27
C SER A 146 31.73 -27.28 10.58
N SER A 147 32.58 -27.34 9.54
CA SER A 147 33.01 -26.19 8.76
C SER A 147 33.30 -26.60 7.32
N GLY A 148 33.21 -25.64 6.39
CA GLY A 148 33.67 -25.73 5.01
C GLY A 148 34.62 -24.57 4.69
N ILE A 149 35.21 -24.58 3.49
CA ILE A 149 36.12 -23.52 3.05
C ILE A 149 35.57 -22.89 1.77
N VAL A 150 35.60 -21.57 1.68
CA VAL A 150 35.36 -20.84 0.43
C VAL A 150 36.66 -20.19 -0.02
N TRP A 151 37.09 -20.46 -1.25
CA TRP A 151 38.09 -19.64 -1.94
C TRP A 151 37.37 -18.62 -2.80
N HIS A 152 37.66 -17.33 -2.58
CA HIS A 152 36.87 -16.26 -3.19
C HIS A 152 37.67 -15.02 -3.58
N GLY A 153 37.10 -14.27 -4.53
CA GLY A 153 37.64 -13.05 -5.10
C GLY A 153 38.88 -13.26 -5.98
N LYS A 154 39.23 -12.25 -6.78
CA LYS A 154 40.43 -12.25 -7.66
C LYS A 154 41.73 -12.57 -6.89
N GLU A 155 41.84 -12.17 -5.63
CA GLU A 155 43.01 -12.47 -4.79
C GLU A 155 43.07 -13.96 -4.36
N CYS A 156 42.01 -14.72 -4.61
CA CYS A 156 41.86 -16.12 -4.26
C CYS A 156 42.13 -16.31 -2.75
N ARG A 157 41.33 -15.60 -1.93
CA ARG A 157 41.40 -15.65 -0.46
C ARG A 157 40.67 -16.88 0.04
N SER A 158 41.28 -17.61 0.98
CA SER A 158 40.64 -18.74 1.66
C SER A 158 39.93 -18.24 2.93
N THR A 159 38.67 -18.62 3.12
CA THR A 159 37.89 -18.31 4.32
C THR A 159 37.16 -19.55 4.81
N ARG A 160 37.41 -19.94 6.06
CA ARG A 160 36.68 -21.04 6.71
C ARG A 160 35.33 -20.54 7.20
N VAL A 161 34.28 -21.26 6.85
CA VAL A 161 32.89 -20.94 7.17
C VAL A 161 32.34 -22.03 8.09
N ARG A 162 31.72 -21.63 9.21
CA ARG A 162 31.02 -22.57 10.09
C ARG A 162 29.72 -23.00 9.42
N LEU A 163 29.49 -24.30 9.35
CA LEU A 163 28.29 -24.88 8.73
C LEU A 163 27.13 -24.88 9.72
N SER A 164 25.91 -24.79 9.18
CA SER A 164 24.69 -24.82 9.96
C SER A 164 24.45 -26.22 10.54
N THR A 165 23.92 -26.28 11.77
CA THR A 165 23.39 -27.53 12.35
C THR A 165 21.94 -27.80 11.97
N ASP A 166 21.24 -26.83 11.34
CA ASP A 166 19.83 -26.96 10.97
C ASP A 166 19.65 -27.49 9.54
N LEU A 167 19.77 -28.82 9.40
CA LEU A 167 19.61 -29.56 8.14
C LEU A 167 18.20 -29.44 7.53
N ARG A 168 17.19 -29.14 8.37
CA ARG A 168 15.78 -29.04 7.96
C ARG A 168 15.55 -27.99 6.88
N LYS A 169 16.37 -26.93 6.83
CA LYS A 169 16.24 -25.88 5.82
C LYS A 169 16.66 -26.38 4.43
N ILE A 170 17.67 -27.24 4.36
CA ILE A 170 18.19 -27.81 3.12
C ILE A 170 17.25 -28.90 2.63
N GLU A 171 16.80 -29.77 3.53
CA GLU A 171 15.80 -30.79 3.23
C GLU A 171 14.52 -30.17 2.67
N ARG A 172 13.98 -29.13 3.31
CA ARG A 172 12.82 -28.38 2.78
C ARG A 172 13.06 -27.77 1.41
N LEU A 173 14.27 -27.29 1.12
CA LEU A 173 14.62 -26.75 -0.20
C LEU A 173 14.62 -27.84 -1.26
N LEU A 174 15.21 -29.00 -0.94
CA LEU A 174 15.25 -30.16 -1.83
C LEU A 174 13.84 -30.72 -2.07
N ASP A 175 13.02 -30.80 -1.03
CA ASP A 175 11.61 -31.18 -1.12
C ASP A 175 10.84 -30.19 -1.99
N GLU A 176 11.03 -28.89 -1.79
CA GLU A 176 10.36 -27.84 -2.59
C GLU A 176 10.75 -27.96 -4.07
N ILE A 177 12.04 -28.14 -4.38
CA ILE A 177 12.50 -28.36 -5.75
C ILE A 177 11.85 -29.60 -6.33
N THR A 178 11.84 -30.72 -5.60
CA THR A 178 11.27 -31.99 -6.08
C THR A 178 9.76 -31.87 -6.36
N GLN A 179 9.00 -31.27 -5.44
CA GLN A 179 7.56 -31.05 -5.57
C GLN A 179 7.21 -30.11 -6.73
N THR A 180 8.00 -29.06 -6.92
CA THR A 180 7.78 -28.04 -7.95
C THR A 180 8.02 -28.55 -9.39
N ASN A 181 8.59 -29.75 -9.55
CA ASN A 181 8.76 -30.42 -10.84
C ASN A 181 7.71 -31.50 -11.12
N ALA A 182 6.72 -31.66 -10.23
CA ALA A 182 5.56 -32.48 -10.56
C ALA A 182 4.83 -31.88 -11.79
N PRO A 183 4.46 -32.69 -12.80
CA PRO A 183 3.84 -32.21 -14.05
C PRO A 183 2.61 -31.31 -13.83
N ASP A 184 1.89 -31.55 -12.73
CA ASP A 184 0.62 -30.89 -12.43
C ASP A 184 0.79 -29.57 -11.63
N SER A 185 2.01 -29.16 -11.27
CA SER A 185 2.23 -27.98 -10.42
C SER A 185 3.56 -27.23 -10.67
N PRO A 186 3.78 -26.68 -11.89
CA PRO A 186 4.95 -25.85 -12.13
C PRO A 186 4.95 -24.58 -11.26
N PRO A 187 6.13 -24.02 -10.93
CA PRO A 187 6.20 -22.78 -10.17
C PRO A 187 5.63 -21.64 -11.00
N ARG A 188 4.89 -20.75 -10.34
CA ARG A 188 4.37 -19.54 -11.01
C ARG A 188 5.51 -18.64 -11.44
N LEU A 189 5.42 -18.11 -12.67
CA LEU A 189 6.33 -17.10 -13.17
C LEU A 189 6.19 -15.81 -12.34
N ILE A 190 7.29 -15.41 -11.71
CA ILE A 190 7.43 -14.14 -11.01
C ILE A 190 8.77 -13.54 -11.44
N LEU A 191 8.72 -12.39 -12.13
CA LEU A 191 9.93 -11.64 -12.48
C LEU A 191 10.57 -11.09 -11.21
N ASN A 192 11.91 -11.11 -11.16
CA ASN A 192 12.68 -10.67 -9.99
C ASN A 192 13.99 -9.99 -10.43
N ASP A 193 14.80 -9.53 -9.46
CA ASP A 193 16.03 -8.79 -9.77
C ASP A 193 17.07 -9.61 -10.56
N HIS A 194 17.03 -10.94 -10.49
CA HIS A 194 17.92 -11.81 -11.27
C HIS A 194 17.60 -11.76 -12.78
N CYS A 195 16.41 -11.32 -13.17
CA CYS A 195 16.01 -11.20 -14.58
C CYS A 195 16.93 -10.26 -15.40
N GLN A 196 17.67 -9.35 -14.77
CA GLN A 196 18.59 -8.45 -15.49
C GLN A 196 19.74 -9.22 -16.19
N VAL A 197 20.20 -10.31 -15.58
CA VAL A 197 21.33 -11.12 -16.07
C VAL A 197 20.95 -12.53 -16.50
N CYS A 198 19.71 -12.93 -16.23
CA CYS A 198 19.20 -14.27 -16.47
C CYS A 198 19.14 -14.63 -17.97
N GLU A 199 19.61 -15.82 -18.31
CA GLU A 199 19.52 -16.38 -19.67
C GLU A 199 18.10 -16.51 -20.25
N PHE A 200 17.07 -16.58 -19.40
CA PHE A 200 15.67 -16.70 -19.81
C PHE A 200 14.92 -15.36 -19.77
N ARG A 201 15.61 -14.23 -19.58
CA ARG A 201 14.98 -12.91 -19.34
C ARG A 201 13.94 -12.54 -20.38
N GLN A 202 14.26 -12.69 -21.67
CA GLN A 202 13.38 -12.28 -22.76
C GLN A 202 12.11 -13.15 -22.79
N ARG A 203 12.30 -14.47 -22.76
CA ARG A 203 11.19 -15.43 -22.72
C ARG A 203 10.27 -15.20 -21.53
N CYS A 204 10.83 -15.04 -20.34
CA CYS A 204 10.06 -14.80 -19.13
C CYS A 204 9.31 -13.46 -19.21
N HIS A 205 9.95 -12.41 -19.74
CA HIS A 205 9.30 -11.13 -19.96
C HIS A 205 8.14 -11.24 -20.96
N ASP A 206 8.33 -11.91 -22.09
CA ASP A 206 7.29 -12.11 -23.11
C ASP A 206 6.12 -12.95 -22.60
N GLN A 207 6.40 -13.95 -21.76
CA GLN A 207 5.36 -14.71 -21.07
C GLN A 207 4.61 -13.82 -20.07
N ALA A 208 5.32 -13.06 -19.23
CA ALA A 208 4.71 -12.16 -18.26
C ALA A 208 3.83 -11.10 -18.93
N MET A 209 4.25 -10.56 -20.09
CA MET A 209 3.47 -9.65 -20.92
C MET A 209 2.18 -10.28 -21.45
N ARG A 210 2.26 -11.50 -21.99
CA ARG A 210 1.07 -12.23 -22.50
C ARG A 210 0.07 -12.57 -21.39
N GLU A 211 0.57 -12.91 -20.21
CA GLU A 211 -0.25 -13.25 -19.04
C GLU A 211 -0.75 -12.02 -18.27
N ASP A 212 -0.40 -10.80 -18.70
CA ASP A 212 -0.69 -9.55 -17.99
C ASP A 212 -0.24 -9.61 -16.50
N ASN A 213 0.92 -10.23 -16.27
CA ASN A 213 1.38 -10.68 -14.95
C ASN A 213 1.76 -9.50 -14.05
N LEU A 214 1.31 -9.53 -12.79
CA LEU A 214 1.58 -8.47 -11.81
C LEU A 214 3.08 -8.18 -11.60
N SER A 215 3.94 -9.20 -11.73
CA SER A 215 5.40 -9.08 -11.53
C SER A 215 6.12 -8.25 -12.60
N LEU A 216 5.43 -7.85 -13.67
CA LEU A 216 5.92 -6.83 -14.59
C LEU A 216 6.22 -5.51 -13.84
N LEU A 217 5.40 -5.13 -12.85
CA LEU A 217 5.67 -3.94 -12.04
C LEU A 217 6.90 -4.18 -11.14
N ARG A 218 8.02 -3.59 -11.50
CA ARG A 218 9.26 -3.72 -10.73
C ARG A 218 9.07 -3.15 -9.32
N GLY A 219 9.49 -3.91 -8.31
CA GLY A 219 9.35 -3.55 -6.90
C GLY A 219 8.10 -4.13 -6.23
N ILE A 220 7.19 -4.77 -6.98
CA ILE A 220 6.08 -5.52 -6.37
C ILE A 220 6.62 -6.77 -5.68
N SER A 221 6.34 -6.90 -4.38
CA SER A 221 6.78 -8.07 -3.63
C SER A 221 5.90 -9.30 -3.90
N ASP A 222 6.48 -10.51 -3.81
CA ASP A 222 5.70 -11.76 -3.87
C ASP A 222 4.56 -11.78 -2.83
N LYS A 223 4.79 -11.17 -1.67
CA LYS A 223 3.75 -10.98 -0.64
C LYS A 223 2.59 -10.11 -1.12
N GLU A 224 2.86 -9.03 -1.85
CA GLU A 224 1.83 -8.20 -2.46
C GLU A 224 1.10 -8.92 -3.58
N VAL A 225 1.81 -9.62 -4.46
CA VAL A 225 1.22 -10.44 -5.53
C VAL A 225 0.26 -11.47 -4.92
N LYS A 226 0.69 -12.21 -3.89
CA LYS A 226 -0.17 -13.16 -3.15
C LYS A 226 -1.36 -12.49 -2.48
N SER A 227 -1.19 -11.27 -1.95
CA SER A 227 -2.26 -10.49 -1.32
C SER A 227 -3.34 -10.05 -2.33
N TYR A 228 -2.93 -9.66 -3.55
CA TYR A 228 -3.84 -9.37 -4.65
C TYR A 228 -4.52 -10.64 -5.17
N ALA A 229 -3.78 -11.73 -5.31
CA ALA A 229 -4.33 -13.01 -5.75
C ALA A 229 -5.43 -13.53 -4.82
N ARG A 230 -5.28 -13.40 -3.50
CA ARG A 230 -6.35 -13.75 -2.52
C ARG A 230 -7.63 -12.93 -2.68
N LYS A 231 -7.58 -11.80 -3.39
CA LYS A 231 -8.73 -10.93 -3.71
C LYS A 231 -9.24 -11.14 -5.15
N GLY A 232 -8.73 -12.15 -5.85
CA GLY A 232 -9.06 -12.41 -7.26
C GLY A 232 -8.40 -11.44 -8.24
N ILE A 233 -7.40 -10.66 -7.82
CA ILE A 233 -6.64 -9.75 -8.69
C ILE A 233 -5.36 -10.47 -9.11
N LEU A 234 -5.33 -10.93 -10.35
CA LEU A 234 -4.25 -11.73 -10.93
C LEU A 234 -3.51 -11.00 -12.04
N THR A 235 -4.08 -9.93 -12.61
CA THR A 235 -3.51 -9.22 -13.77
C THR A 235 -3.31 -7.72 -13.53
N LEU A 236 -2.41 -7.08 -14.28
CA LEU A 236 -2.17 -5.64 -14.17
C LEU A 236 -3.41 -4.84 -14.55
N THR A 237 -4.14 -5.28 -15.58
CA THR A 237 -5.39 -4.65 -16.00
C THR A 237 -6.39 -4.63 -14.84
N GLN A 238 -6.57 -5.76 -14.15
CA GLN A 238 -7.41 -5.82 -12.96
C GLN A 238 -6.90 -4.89 -11.86
N LEU A 239 -5.58 -4.89 -11.60
CA LEU A 239 -4.96 -4.05 -10.58
C LEU A 239 -5.17 -2.55 -10.87
N ALA A 240 -5.07 -2.12 -12.13
CA ALA A 240 -5.32 -0.74 -12.57
C ALA A 240 -6.74 -0.27 -12.22
N HIS A 241 -7.74 -1.17 -12.30
CA HIS A 241 -9.13 -0.85 -11.93
C HIS A 241 -9.34 -0.71 -10.41
N THR A 242 -8.38 -1.09 -9.57
CA THR A 242 -8.51 -1.00 -8.12
C THR A 242 -8.08 0.35 -7.55
N PHE A 243 -7.32 1.15 -8.30
CA PHE A 243 -6.89 2.45 -7.81
C PHE A 243 -8.10 3.38 -7.62
N ARG A 244 -8.20 3.97 -6.43
CA ARG A 244 -9.23 4.95 -6.08
C ARG A 244 -8.52 6.10 -5.37
N PRO A 245 -8.52 7.32 -5.93
CA PRO A 245 -7.97 8.46 -5.22
C PRO A 245 -8.78 8.66 -3.93
N ARG A 246 -8.12 8.56 -2.77
CA ARG A 246 -8.76 8.78 -1.47
C ARG A 246 -8.56 10.23 -1.08
N ARG A 247 -9.64 10.93 -0.72
CA ARG A 247 -9.54 12.20 0.02
C ARG A 247 -8.77 11.95 1.33
N LYS A 248 -7.58 12.55 1.47
CA LYS A 248 -6.86 12.58 2.75
C LYS A 248 -7.76 13.26 3.79
N GLY A 249 -8.17 12.52 4.82
CA GLY A 249 -8.81 13.13 5.98
C GLY A 249 -7.80 14.06 6.68
N LYS A 250 -8.24 15.25 7.10
CA LYS A 250 -7.44 16.36 7.68
C LYS A 250 -6.51 16.00 8.87
N ARG A 251 -6.48 14.75 9.36
CA ARG A 251 -5.70 14.32 10.53
C ARG A 251 -4.98 12.97 10.36
N THR A 252 -4.77 12.49 9.13
CA THR A 252 -3.91 11.31 8.95
C THR A 252 -2.46 11.79 9.01
N PRO A 253 -1.62 11.33 9.95
CA PRO A 253 -0.20 11.66 9.92
C PRO A 253 0.39 11.22 8.57
N PRO A 254 1.40 11.93 8.04
CA PRO A 254 2.09 11.49 6.84
C PRO A 254 2.74 10.14 7.13
N ARG A 255 2.04 9.04 6.82
CA ARG A 255 2.69 7.76 6.62
C ARG A 255 3.65 7.98 5.46
N GLY A 256 4.91 7.56 5.63
CA GLY A 256 5.97 7.71 4.62
C GLY A 256 5.47 7.39 3.21
N GLU A 257 6.03 8.10 2.23
CA GLU A 257 5.67 8.07 0.80
C GLU A 257 5.47 6.63 0.31
N ARG A 258 4.22 6.19 0.31
CA ARG A 258 3.86 4.84 -0.11
C ARG A 258 3.66 4.88 -1.61
N HIS A 259 4.52 4.19 -2.35
CA HIS A 259 4.31 3.94 -3.77
C HIS A 259 3.08 3.06 -3.98
N PHE A 260 2.23 3.42 -4.95
CA PHE A 260 0.98 2.72 -5.25
C PHE A 260 1.10 1.93 -6.55
N HIS A 261 1.41 0.62 -6.47
CA HIS A 261 1.44 -0.28 -7.63
C HIS A 261 0.13 -0.24 -8.46
N ALA A 262 -1.03 -0.01 -7.83
CA ALA A 262 -2.29 0.17 -8.55
C ALA A 262 -2.37 1.45 -9.39
N LEU A 263 -1.72 2.53 -8.96
CA LEU A 263 -1.60 3.76 -9.75
C LEU A 263 -0.59 3.59 -10.88
N GLN A 264 0.50 2.85 -10.65
CA GLN A 264 1.44 2.48 -11.71
C GLN A 264 0.76 1.63 -12.79
N ALA A 265 -0.01 0.61 -12.40
CA ALA A 265 -0.82 -0.18 -13.32
C ALA A 265 -1.82 0.68 -14.12
N LEU A 266 -2.42 1.68 -13.46
CA LEU A 266 -3.30 2.66 -14.12
C LEU A 266 -2.55 3.52 -15.14
N ALA A 267 -1.33 3.98 -14.81
CA ALA A 267 -0.46 4.73 -15.71
C ALA A 267 -0.13 3.92 -16.98
N VAL A 268 0.28 2.66 -16.81
CA VAL A 268 0.57 1.74 -17.92
C VAL A 268 -0.66 1.54 -18.81
N ARG A 269 -1.82 1.26 -18.22
CA ARG A 269 -3.07 1.04 -18.96
C ARG A 269 -3.49 2.27 -19.77
N ASP A 270 -3.46 3.45 -19.16
CA ASP A 270 -3.95 4.68 -19.77
C ASP A 270 -2.88 5.35 -20.66
N LYS A 271 -1.64 4.85 -20.64
CA LYS A 271 -0.46 5.42 -21.31
C LYS A 271 -0.21 6.89 -20.94
N LYS A 272 -0.33 7.19 -19.64
CA LYS A 272 -0.24 8.56 -19.09
C LYS A 272 0.68 8.62 -17.90
N VAL A 273 1.30 9.78 -17.69
CA VAL A 273 2.02 10.09 -16.45
C VAL A 273 1.05 10.66 -15.43
N TYR A 274 0.90 9.99 -14.29
CA TYR A 274 0.09 10.50 -13.18
C TYR A 274 0.94 11.19 -12.12
N VAL A 275 0.55 12.42 -11.77
CA VAL A 275 1.19 13.19 -10.69
C VAL A 275 0.34 13.11 -9.42
N LEU A 276 0.92 12.57 -8.35
CA LEU A 276 0.29 12.37 -7.06
C LEU A 276 0.77 13.41 -6.04
N GLY A 277 -0.15 14.26 -5.56
CA GLY A 277 0.14 15.24 -4.53
C GLY A 277 0.73 16.53 -5.09
N SER A 278 1.63 17.17 -4.33
CA SER A 278 2.35 18.38 -4.72
C SER A 278 3.85 18.11 -4.60
N ALA A 279 4.49 17.79 -5.72
CA ALA A 279 5.94 17.69 -5.80
C ALA A 279 6.54 19.09 -6.00
N GLN A 280 7.71 19.32 -5.45
CA GLN A 280 8.53 20.50 -5.73
C GLN A 280 9.93 20.02 -6.08
N LEU A 281 10.45 20.47 -7.21
CA LEU A 281 11.87 20.32 -7.51
C LEU A 281 12.57 21.63 -7.10
N PRO A 282 13.67 21.56 -6.34
CA PRO A 282 14.47 22.74 -6.06
C PRO A 282 14.98 23.37 -7.36
N SER A 283 15.03 24.69 -7.42
CA SER A 283 15.58 25.46 -8.56
C SER A 283 16.85 26.19 -8.13
N SER A 284 17.80 26.29 -9.06
CA SER A 284 19.08 26.99 -8.91
C SER A 284 19.55 27.42 -10.30
N PRO A 285 20.26 28.57 -10.43
CA PRO A 285 20.77 29.06 -11.70
C PRO A 285 21.68 28.06 -12.41
N VAL A 286 22.43 27.26 -11.63
CA VAL A 286 23.33 26.24 -12.14
C VAL A 286 22.84 24.86 -11.73
N ARG A 287 22.58 24.01 -12.73
CA ARG A 287 22.12 22.64 -12.52
C ARG A 287 23.17 21.67 -13.04
N VAL A 288 23.54 20.73 -12.21
CA VAL A 288 24.59 19.75 -12.48
C VAL A 288 23.96 18.36 -12.51
N TYR A 289 24.14 17.61 -13.59
CA TYR A 289 23.65 16.23 -13.73
C TYR A 289 24.84 15.29 -13.67
N LEU A 290 24.87 14.47 -12.62
CA LEU A 290 26.00 13.61 -12.27
C LEU A 290 25.61 12.14 -12.42
N ASP A 291 26.44 11.40 -13.13
CA ASP A 291 26.42 9.95 -13.20
C ASP A 291 27.82 9.38 -12.96
N VAL A 292 27.90 8.30 -12.18
CA VAL A 292 29.18 7.68 -11.81
C VAL A 292 29.13 6.20 -12.10
N GLU A 293 30.08 5.73 -12.91
CA GLU A 293 30.23 4.32 -13.26
C GLU A 293 31.37 3.70 -12.45
N GLY A 294 31.09 2.53 -11.88
CA GLY A 294 32.03 1.84 -11.01
C GLY A 294 31.69 0.38 -10.81
N ASN A 295 32.64 -0.33 -10.21
CA ASN A 295 32.49 -1.73 -9.82
C ASN A 295 32.40 -1.83 -8.28
N PRO A 296 31.20 -2.02 -7.69
CA PRO A 296 31.01 -2.07 -6.25
C PRO A 296 31.76 -3.23 -5.55
N GLU A 297 31.99 -4.35 -6.25
CA GLU A 297 32.72 -5.50 -5.71
C GLU A 297 34.22 -5.19 -5.57
N GLU A 298 34.75 -4.37 -6.47
CA GLU A 298 36.14 -3.91 -6.43
C GLU A 298 36.34 -2.61 -5.64
N GLY A 299 35.23 -1.90 -5.40
CA GLY A 299 35.19 -0.59 -4.76
C GLY A 299 35.98 0.44 -5.55
N PHE A 300 35.86 0.42 -6.88
CA PHE A 300 36.56 1.30 -7.80
C PHE A 300 35.56 1.99 -8.73
N ASP A 301 35.50 3.32 -8.66
CA ASP A 301 34.75 4.15 -9.60
C ASP A 301 35.72 4.68 -10.66
N TYR A 302 35.49 4.29 -11.91
CA TYR A 302 36.42 4.49 -13.01
C TYR A 302 36.00 5.60 -13.98
N LEU A 303 34.77 6.10 -13.86
CA LEU A 303 34.25 7.11 -14.77
C LEU A 303 33.24 8.02 -14.06
N VAL A 304 33.45 9.33 -14.19
CA VAL A 304 32.55 10.38 -13.70
C VAL A 304 32.07 11.21 -14.88
N GLY A 305 30.76 11.18 -15.11
CA GLY A 305 30.07 11.97 -16.12
C GLY A 305 29.36 13.16 -15.50
N LEU A 306 29.41 14.29 -16.20
CA LEU A 306 28.92 15.56 -15.71
C LEU A 306 28.35 16.40 -16.85
N ILE A 307 27.10 16.84 -16.72
CA ILE A 307 26.53 17.92 -17.55
C ILE A 307 26.22 19.12 -16.64
N VAL A 308 26.80 20.27 -16.94
CA VAL A 308 26.55 21.55 -16.26
C VAL A 308 25.67 22.40 -17.15
N VAL A 309 24.53 22.86 -16.63
CA VAL A 309 23.59 23.76 -17.31
C VAL A 309 23.52 25.06 -16.54
N GLU A 310 23.88 26.16 -17.21
CA GLU A 310 23.82 27.54 -16.71
C GLU A 310 23.06 28.40 -17.72
N GLY A 311 21.81 28.76 -17.40
CA GLY A 311 20.90 29.34 -18.39
C GLY A 311 20.72 28.43 -19.61
N ASP A 312 21.06 28.94 -20.79
CA ASP A 312 21.01 28.21 -22.07
C ASP A 312 22.36 27.54 -22.44
N GLN A 313 23.39 27.69 -21.61
CA GLN A 313 24.70 27.08 -21.85
C GLN A 313 24.78 25.69 -21.21
N GLU A 314 25.14 24.71 -22.04
CA GLU A 314 25.39 23.32 -21.60
C GLU A 314 26.87 22.97 -21.81
N GLN A 315 27.51 22.48 -20.75
CA GLN A 315 28.89 22.00 -20.79
C GLN A 315 28.96 20.54 -20.33
N ARG A 316 29.63 19.69 -21.12
CA ARG A 316 29.77 18.25 -20.86
C ARG A 316 31.20 17.91 -20.45
N TYR A 317 31.34 17.12 -19.40
CA TYR A 317 32.61 16.69 -18.85
C TYR A 317 32.58 15.18 -18.60
N SER A 318 33.69 14.52 -18.93
CA SER A 318 33.88 13.08 -18.71
C SER A 318 35.29 12.87 -18.16
N PHE A 319 35.38 12.26 -16.97
CA PHE A 319 36.65 12.00 -16.29
C PHE A 319 36.85 10.50 -16.12
N TRP A 320 37.93 9.97 -16.69
CA TRP A 320 38.20 8.54 -16.76
C TRP A 320 39.45 8.16 -15.96
N ALA A 321 39.39 7.03 -15.26
CA ALA A 321 40.51 6.40 -14.58
C ALA A 321 40.83 5.03 -15.20
N ASP A 322 42.08 4.86 -15.62
CA ASP A 322 42.60 3.58 -16.10
C ASP A 322 42.81 2.60 -14.92
N HIS A 323 43.25 3.13 -13.78
CA HIS A 323 43.56 2.36 -12.57
C HIS A 323 43.00 3.01 -11.30
N LYS A 324 42.97 2.24 -10.22
CA LYS A 324 42.37 2.65 -8.94
C LYS A 324 43.08 3.85 -8.31
N GLU A 325 44.37 4.01 -8.58
CA GLU A 325 45.20 5.10 -8.08
C GLU A 325 44.77 6.47 -8.66
N GLN A 326 44.16 6.47 -9.84
CA GLN A 326 43.65 7.67 -10.52
C GLN A 326 42.24 8.07 -10.05
N GLU A 327 41.59 7.26 -9.21
CA GLU A 327 40.24 7.55 -8.68
C GLU A 327 40.20 8.90 -7.93
N GLN A 328 41.26 9.23 -7.17
CA GLN A 328 41.36 10.53 -6.50
C GLN A 328 41.56 11.67 -7.50
N GLN A 329 42.28 11.44 -8.60
CA GLN A 329 42.54 12.46 -9.62
C GLN A 329 41.25 12.86 -10.33
N ILE A 330 40.46 11.89 -10.81
CA ILE A 330 39.18 12.18 -11.48
C ILE A 330 38.18 12.85 -10.52
N PHE A 331 38.25 12.52 -9.23
CA PHE A 331 37.43 13.18 -8.21
C PHE A 331 37.83 14.64 -7.99
N GLU A 332 39.13 14.95 -7.94
CA GLU A 332 39.60 16.35 -7.85
C GLU A 332 39.25 17.15 -9.11
N GLN A 333 39.29 16.53 -10.30
CA GLN A 333 38.84 17.15 -11.55
C GLN A 333 37.33 17.49 -11.48
N PHE A 334 36.50 16.55 -11.03
CA PHE A 334 35.08 16.80 -10.77
C PHE A 334 34.87 17.96 -9.79
N LEU A 335 35.59 17.98 -8.66
CA LEU A 335 35.51 19.08 -7.70
C LEU A 335 35.91 20.41 -8.34
N SER A 336 36.97 20.45 -9.15
CA SER A 336 37.45 21.68 -9.81
C SER A 336 36.42 22.31 -10.74
N VAL A 337 35.50 21.54 -11.30
CA VAL A 337 34.41 22.05 -12.14
C VAL A 337 33.25 22.54 -11.28
N VAL A 338 32.76 21.69 -10.36
CA VAL A 338 31.57 22.01 -9.56
C VAL A 338 31.83 23.18 -8.60
N THR A 339 33.04 23.36 -8.09
CA THR A 339 33.33 24.46 -7.16
C THR A 339 33.51 25.83 -7.79
N ARG A 340 33.43 25.95 -9.12
CA ARG A 340 33.40 27.26 -9.81
C ARG A 340 32.10 28.03 -9.54
N TYR A 341 31.08 27.31 -9.09
CA TYR A 341 29.74 27.83 -8.84
C TYR A 341 29.45 27.80 -7.34
N ASP A 342 28.84 28.86 -6.82
CA ASP A 342 28.47 28.98 -5.41
C ASP A 342 27.02 28.62 -5.12
N ASP A 343 26.11 28.91 -6.06
CA ASP A 343 24.72 28.49 -6.05
C ASP A 343 24.49 27.44 -7.15
N LEU A 344 24.38 26.18 -6.75
CA LEU A 344 24.18 25.06 -7.67
C LEU A 344 23.37 23.94 -7.03
N LEU A 345 22.70 23.14 -7.86
CA LEU A 345 22.09 21.86 -7.48
C LEU A 345 22.73 20.70 -8.26
N VAL A 346 23.03 19.61 -7.56
CA VAL A 346 23.57 18.39 -8.18
C VAL A 346 22.48 17.32 -8.22
N PHE A 347 21.96 17.04 -9.41
CA PHE A 347 21.00 15.98 -9.66
C PHE A 347 21.72 14.65 -9.84
N CYS A 348 21.25 13.65 -9.12
CA CYS A 348 21.65 12.25 -9.30
C CYS A 348 20.39 11.39 -9.40
N TYR A 349 20.45 10.30 -10.17
CA TYR A 349 19.28 9.45 -10.31
C TYR A 349 19.00 8.68 -9.02
N GLY A 350 20.02 8.08 -8.41
CA GLY A 350 19.87 7.18 -7.27
C GLY A 350 20.64 7.60 -6.02
N SER A 351 20.93 6.62 -5.17
CA SER A 351 21.77 6.80 -3.97
C SER A 351 23.25 6.45 -4.19
N TYR A 352 23.61 5.99 -5.39
CA TYR A 352 24.96 5.52 -5.69
C TYR A 352 25.95 6.70 -5.66
N GLU A 353 25.64 7.80 -6.33
CA GLU A 353 26.48 9.00 -6.42
C GLU A 353 26.71 9.61 -5.03
N ARG A 354 25.67 9.62 -4.18
CA ARG A 354 25.80 10.03 -2.77
C ARG A 354 26.75 9.11 -1.99
N THR A 355 26.73 7.82 -2.27
CA THR A 355 27.64 6.83 -1.63
C THR A 355 29.07 7.03 -2.10
N PHE A 356 29.28 7.23 -3.40
CA PHE A 356 30.53 7.62 -4.02
C PHE A 356 31.11 8.88 -3.34
N LEU A 357 30.35 9.98 -3.29
CA LEU A 357 30.77 11.24 -2.68
C LEU A 357 31.14 11.07 -1.20
N LYS A 358 30.35 10.31 -0.42
CA LYS A 358 30.67 10.00 0.99
C LYS A 358 31.95 9.19 1.14
N ARG A 359 32.24 8.26 0.21
CA ARG A 359 33.47 7.47 0.21
C ARG A 359 34.66 8.37 -0.08
N MET A 360 34.61 9.14 -1.16
CA MET A 360 35.69 10.04 -1.59
C MET A 360 35.97 11.14 -0.56
N ARG A 361 34.93 11.63 0.14
CA ARG A 361 35.08 12.58 1.26
C ARG A 361 36.07 12.11 2.34
N LYS A 362 36.19 10.81 2.59
CA LYS A 362 37.09 10.28 3.64
C LYS A 362 38.56 10.61 3.33
N GLY A 363 38.96 10.53 2.06
CA GLY A 363 40.32 10.81 1.58
C GLY A 363 40.54 12.21 1.01
N ALA A 364 39.47 12.98 0.76
CA ALA A 364 39.55 14.29 0.13
C ALA A 364 40.25 15.35 1.01
N LYS A 365 41.09 16.19 0.39
CA LYS A 365 41.66 17.40 1.03
C LYS A 365 40.58 18.48 1.22
N ARG A 366 39.68 18.61 0.24
CA ARG A 366 38.64 19.66 0.16
C ARG A 366 37.32 19.24 0.81
N LYS A 367 37.33 18.76 2.05
CA LYS A 367 36.13 18.16 2.71
C LYS A 367 34.92 19.10 2.79
N LYS A 368 35.15 20.40 3.00
CA LYS A 368 34.08 21.41 3.08
C LYS A 368 33.32 21.54 1.76
N ASP A 369 34.03 21.47 0.63
CA ASP A 369 33.44 21.54 -0.71
C ASP A 369 32.58 20.31 -0.99
N VAL A 370 33.08 19.12 -0.60
CA VAL A 370 32.31 17.87 -0.70
C VAL A 370 31.05 17.92 0.17
N ASP A 371 31.13 18.48 1.38
CA ASP A 371 29.98 18.66 2.26
C ASP A 371 28.95 19.66 1.68
N ARG A 372 29.41 20.70 0.98
CA ARG A 372 28.54 21.63 0.24
C ARG A 372 27.79 20.90 -0.87
N ILE A 373 28.50 20.11 -1.69
CA ILE A 373 27.92 19.32 -2.78
C ILE A 373 26.92 18.28 -2.23
N LEU A 374 27.28 17.58 -1.15
CA LEU A 374 26.38 16.60 -0.51
C LEU A 374 25.06 17.20 0.00
N LYS A 375 25.07 18.49 0.37
CA LYS A 375 23.88 19.25 0.78
C LYS A 375 23.04 19.72 -0.41
N SER A 376 23.67 20.01 -1.55
CA SER A 376 22.97 20.41 -2.78
C SER A 376 22.52 19.24 -3.67
N LEU A 377 22.75 17.99 -3.24
CA LEU A 377 22.32 16.79 -3.96
C LEU A 377 20.80 16.61 -3.97
N VAL A 378 20.22 16.48 -5.16
CA VAL A 378 18.82 16.14 -5.42
C VAL A 378 18.73 14.73 -5.97
N ASN A 379 18.06 13.82 -5.22
CA ASN A 379 17.80 12.46 -5.66
C ASN A 379 16.48 12.41 -6.44
N VAL A 380 16.58 12.26 -7.76
CA VAL A 380 15.44 12.30 -8.68
C VAL A 380 14.55 11.05 -8.54
N LEU A 381 15.13 9.86 -8.36
CA LEU A 381 14.36 8.62 -8.20
C LEU A 381 13.43 8.65 -6.98
N SER A 382 13.90 9.20 -5.84
CA SER A 382 13.05 9.35 -4.64
C SER A 382 11.82 10.22 -4.91
N LEU A 383 12.01 11.33 -5.63
CA LEU A 383 10.92 12.22 -6.02
C LEU A 383 9.92 11.51 -6.94
N ILE A 384 10.42 10.81 -7.97
CA ILE A 384 9.60 10.04 -8.91
C ILE A 384 8.81 8.98 -8.16
N TYR A 385 9.48 8.16 -7.37
CA TYR A 385 8.86 7.02 -6.67
C TYR A 385 7.67 7.44 -5.80
N ALA A 386 7.75 8.62 -5.19
CA ALA A 386 6.70 9.18 -4.36
C ALA A 386 5.55 9.83 -5.16
N HIS A 387 5.88 10.57 -6.22
CA HIS A 387 4.95 11.54 -6.82
C HIS A 387 4.61 11.30 -8.30
N PHE A 388 5.44 10.60 -9.07
CA PHE A 388 5.28 10.46 -10.51
C PHE A 388 5.12 8.99 -10.88
N TYR A 389 4.04 8.68 -11.58
CA TYR A 389 3.71 7.33 -12.02
C TYR A 389 3.70 7.33 -13.54
N PHE A 390 4.82 6.89 -14.12
CA PHE A 390 5.01 6.81 -15.57
C PHE A 390 4.28 5.60 -16.16
N PRO A 391 3.94 5.60 -17.46
CA PRO A 391 3.34 4.46 -18.13
C PRO A 391 4.38 3.37 -18.46
N THR A 392 5.23 3.03 -17.50
CA THR A 392 6.32 2.06 -17.60
C THR A 392 6.19 0.98 -16.52
N TYR A 393 6.91 -0.12 -16.68
CA TYR A 393 6.90 -1.22 -15.72
C TYR A 393 7.89 -1.02 -14.58
N SER A 394 8.94 -0.23 -14.80
CA SER A 394 9.86 0.21 -13.77
C SER A 394 10.11 1.71 -13.76
N ASN A 395 10.60 2.19 -12.62
CA ASN A 395 11.18 3.51 -12.46
C ASN A 395 12.71 3.42 -12.63
N GLY A 396 13.18 2.71 -13.66
CA GLY A 396 14.59 2.73 -14.06
C GLY A 396 14.83 3.85 -15.06
N LEU A 397 15.96 4.56 -14.98
CA LEU A 397 16.25 5.71 -15.85
C LEU A 397 16.19 5.34 -17.33
N LYS A 398 16.60 4.10 -17.67
CA LYS A 398 16.50 3.58 -19.04
C LYS A 398 15.08 3.56 -19.58
N GLU A 399 14.16 2.97 -18.82
CA GLU A 399 12.75 2.87 -19.20
C GLU A 399 12.07 4.24 -19.21
N LEU A 400 12.34 5.08 -18.21
CA LEU A 400 11.78 6.43 -18.14
C LEU A 400 12.30 7.31 -19.26
N GLY A 401 13.61 7.28 -19.54
CA GLY A 401 14.21 7.99 -20.66
C GLY A 401 13.62 7.54 -21.99
N ALA A 402 13.50 6.23 -22.23
CA ALA A 402 12.87 5.70 -23.45
C ALA A 402 11.40 6.16 -23.57
N CYS A 403 10.65 6.19 -22.47
CA CYS A 403 9.29 6.71 -22.42
C CYS A 403 9.21 8.22 -22.77
N LEU A 404 10.28 8.96 -22.54
CA LEU A 404 10.42 10.39 -22.86
C LEU A 404 11.11 10.64 -24.21
N GLY A 405 11.38 9.60 -25.01
CA GLY A 405 11.98 9.70 -26.33
C GLY A 405 13.52 9.67 -26.35
N CYS A 406 14.19 9.41 -25.22
CA CYS A 406 15.63 9.20 -25.21
C CYS A 406 16.00 7.90 -25.95
N THR A 407 16.98 7.98 -26.84
CA THR A 407 17.52 6.81 -27.55
C THR A 407 18.78 6.31 -26.85
N TRP A 408 18.86 5.01 -26.64
CA TRP A 408 20.03 4.35 -26.02
C TRP A 408 20.95 3.80 -27.11
N THR A 409 22.25 3.91 -26.88
CA THR A 409 23.28 3.47 -27.84
C THR A 409 23.31 1.95 -28.05
N ASP A 410 22.91 1.18 -27.03
CA ASP A 410 22.89 -0.27 -27.08
C ASP A 410 21.58 -0.82 -26.42
N PRO A 411 20.87 -1.76 -27.07
CA PRO A 411 19.67 -2.40 -26.51
C PRO A 411 19.88 -3.06 -25.14
N ASP A 412 21.07 -3.61 -24.89
CA ASP A 412 21.45 -4.28 -23.65
C ASP A 412 22.20 -3.35 -22.67
N ALA A 413 22.38 -2.05 -23.02
CA ALA A 413 23.02 -1.06 -22.16
C ALA A 413 22.39 -1.03 -20.75
N SER A 414 23.23 -1.19 -19.73
CA SER A 414 22.83 -1.14 -18.32
C SER A 414 24.07 -0.95 -17.45
N GLY A 415 23.90 -0.54 -16.19
CA GLY A 415 25.01 -0.48 -15.23
C GLY A 415 25.66 -1.85 -14.93
N ILE A 416 25.03 -2.96 -15.29
CA ILE A 416 25.67 -4.29 -15.22
C ILE A 416 26.51 -4.53 -16.47
N GLN A 417 26.00 -4.13 -17.64
CA GLN A 417 26.73 -4.23 -18.90
C GLN A 417 27.96 -3.30 -18.93
N SER A 418 27.91 -2.15 -18.25
CA SER A 418 29.08 -1.27 -18.11
C SER A 418 30.27 -1.97 -17.43
N ILE A 419 30.01 -2.86 -16.47
CA ILE A 419 31.06 -3.70 -15.84
C ILE A 419 31.68 -4.66 -16.85
N VAL A 420 30.88 -5.24 -17.76
CA VAL A 420 31.39 -6.10 -18.84
C VAL A 420 32.29 -5.31 -19.78
N TRP A 421 31.82 -4.15 -20.26
CA TRP A 421 32.62 -3.29 -21.15
C TRP A 421 33.91 -2.85 -20.48
N ARG A 422 33.86 -2.55 -19.18
CA ARG A 422 35.05 -2.18 -18.41
C ARG A 422 36.05 -3.33 -18.34
N LYS A 423 35.59 -4.54 -18.06
CA LYS A 423 36.48 -5.71 -18.03
C LYS A 423 37.08 -6.02 -19.41
N ARG A 424 36.29 -5.94 -20.49
CA ARG A 424 36.80 -6.11 -21.85
C ARG A 424 37.89 -5.07 -22.16
N TRP A 425 37.69 -3.81 -21.78
CA TRP A 425 38.73 -2.79 -21.90
C TRP A 425 39.98 -3.10 -21.07
N GLU A 426 39.84 -3.60 -19.84
CA GLU A 426 40.99 -3.98 -19.00
C GLU A 426 41.82 -5.11 -19.62
N ASP A 427 41.16 -6.07 -20.25
CA ASP A 427 41.78 -7.24 -20.85
C ASP A 427 42.40 -6.96 -22.23
N THR A 428 41.74 -6.15 -23.07
CA THR A 428 42.20 -5.88 -24.45
C THR A 428 42.91 -4.54 -24.62
N ARG A 429 42.69 -3.58 -23.72
CA ARG A 429 43.06 -2.16 -23.85
C ARG A 429 42.54 -1.49 -25.12
N ASP A 430 41.46 -2.01 -25.69
CA ASP A 430 40.81 -1.46 -26.87
C ASP A 430 40.00 -0.20 -26.53
N GLU A 431 40.43 0.95 -27.04
CA GLU A 431 39.81 2.26 -26.84
C GLU A 431 38.34 2.32 -27.28
N GLN A 432 37.88 1.41 -28.15
CA GLN A 432 36.46 1.32 -28.52
C GLN A 432 35.57 1.06 -27.28
N TRP A 433 36.02 0.24 -26.33
CA TRP A 433 35.26 -0.03 -25.09
C TRP A 433 35.21 1.19 -24.18
N LYS A 434 36.31 1.95 -24.09
CA LYS A 434 36.38 3.20 -23.34
C LYS A 434 35.47 4.27 -23.94
N HIS A 435 35.47 4.41 -25.26
CA HIS A 435 34.53 5.28 -25.97
C HIS A 435 33.08 4.85 -25.75
N THR A 436 32.78 3.56 -25.81
CA THR A 436 31.43 3.02 -25.56
C THR A 436 30.94 3.35 -24.15
N LEU A 437 31.80 3.18 -23.13
CA LEU A 437 31.50 3.52 -21.75
C LEU A 437 31.29 5.02 -21.54
N ALA A 438 32.18 5.86 -22.07
CA ALA A 438 32.07 7.31 -21.96
C ALA A 438 30.79 7.82 -22.63
N THR A 439 30.45 7.31 -23.81
CA THR A 439 29.20 7.64 -24.51
C THR A 439 27.99 7.18 -23.72
N TYR A 440 27.98 5.95 -23.20
CA TYR A 440 26.88 5.44 -22.38
C TYR A 440 26.64 6.31 -21.14
N ASN A 441 27.69 6.60 -20.36
CA ASN A 441 27.62 7.45 -19.17
C ASN A 441 27.12 8.88 -19.50
N MET A 442 27.56 9.46 -20.62
CA MET A 442 27.07 10.77 -21.06
C MET A 442 25.59 10.73 -21.47
N VAL A 443 25.13 9.65 -22.11
CA VAL A 443 23.70 9.44 -22.41
C VAL A 443 22.89 9.29 -21.12
N VAL A 444 23.43 8.66 -20.07
CA VAL A 444 22.78 8.59 -18.75
C VAL A 444 22.63 9.99 -18.15
N CYS A 445 23.67 10.83 -18.17
CA CYS A 445 23.58 12.23 -17.73
C CYS A 445 22.52 13.01 -18.53
N ALA A 446 22.48 12.85 -19.85
CA ALA A 446 21.51 13.53 -20.72
C ALA A 446 20.07 13.05 -20.47
N ALA A 447 19.86 11.75 -20.24
CA ALA A 447 18.57 11.20 -19.87
C ALA A 447 18.10 11.73 -18.50
N LEU A 448 19.02 11.88 -17.54
CA LEU A 448 18.73 12.48 -16.24
C LEU A 448 18.32 13.96 -16.36
N LEU A 449 19.02 14.72 -17.21
CA LEU A 449 18.66 16.11 -17.57
C LEU A 449 17.24 16.18 -18.14
N GLY A 450 16.97 15.43 -19.21
CA GLY A 450 15.64 15.44 -19.86
C GLY A 450 14.51 15.00 -18.92
N LEU A 451 14.78 14.05 -18.03
CA LEU A 451 13.83 13.62 -17.01
C LEU A 451 13.55 14.70 -15.96
N ALA A 452 14.58 15.42 -15.50
CA ALA A 452 14.42 16.51 -14.55
C ALA A 452 13.64 17.70 -15.16
N GLU A 453 13.91 18.02 -16.42
CA GLU A 453 13.15 19.04 -17.16
C GLU A 453 11.69 18.63 -17.36
N PHE A 454 11.45 17.38 -17.73
CA PHE A 454 10.09 16.84 -17.82
C PHE A 454 9.36 16.93 -16.48
N ILE A 455 10.02 16.58 -15.37
CA ILE A 455 9.43 16.70 -14.02
C ILE A 455 9.05 18.14 -13.70
N ASN A 456 9.92 19.12 -13.99
CA ASN A 456 9.62 20.53 -13.81
C ASN A 456 8.40 20.96 -14.62
N ALA A 457 8.37 20.65 -15.92
CA ALA A 457 7.25 20.95 -16.80
C ALA A 457 5.95 20.26 -16.34
N ALA A 458 6.04 19.02 -15.83
CA ALA A 458 4.89 18.27 -15.32
C ALA A 458 4.34 18.86 -14.02
N ILE A 459 5.19 19.41 -13.15
CA ILE A 459 4.77 20.14 -11.95
C ILE A 459 4.01 21.41 -12.34
N GLU A 460 4.50 22.17 -13.33
CA GLU A 460 3.84 23.37 -13.86
C GLU A 460 2.51 23.06 -14.58
N THR A 461 2.47 21.95 -15.32
CA THR A 461 1.25 21.52 -16.01
C THR A 461 0.17 21.07 -15.02
N ALA A 462 0.57 20.37 -13.95
CA ALA A 462 -0.34 19.97 -12.87
C ALA A 462 -0.88 21.17 -12.05
N THR A 463 -0.24 22.34 -12.13
CA THR A 463 -0.72 23.59 -11.49
C THR A 463 -1.54 24.49 -12.42
N GLY A 464 -1.74 24.13 -13.70
CA GLY A 464 -2.73 24.74 -14.59
C GLY A 464 -2.23 25.45 -15.84
N LEU A 465 -0.93 25.33 -16.21
CA LEU A 465 -0.42 25.84 -17.48
C LEU A 465 -0.39 24.71 -18.54
N PRO A 466 -0.98 24.88 -19.74
CA PRO A 466 -0.93 23.86 -20.78
C PRO A 466 0.47 23.82 -21.42
N SER A 467 1.17 22.68 -21.32
CA SER A 467 2.36 22.39 -22.13
C SER A 467 1.99 21.44 -23.26
N ASN A 468 2.17 21.89 -24.51
CA ASN A 468 2.04 21.06 -25.71
C ASN A 468 3.43 20.60 -26.15
N THR A 469 3.96 19.55 -25.52
CA THR A 469 5.16 18.87 -26.00
C THR A 469 4.77 17.64 -26.80
N THR A 470 4.93 17.71 -28.12
CA THR A 470 4.76 16.58 -29.05
C THR A 470 5.83 15.52 -28.79
N GLY A 471 5.43 14.27 -28.60
CA GLY A 471 6.35 13.12 -28.39
C GLY A 471 6.48 12.62 -26.95
N VAL A 472 5.82 13.25 -25.99
CA VAL A 472 5.87 12.90 -24.56
C VAL A 472 4.51 12.39 -24.08
N PRO A 473 4.43 11.40 -23.17
CA PRO A 473 3.15 10.90 -22.65
C PRO A 473 2.31 11.99 -21.97
N PRO A 474 0.97 11.97 -22.12
CA PRO A 474 0.12 12.97 -21.51
C PRO A 474 0.23 12.95 -19.98
N ILE A 475 0.29 14.13 -19.36
CA ILE A 475 0.34 14.32 -17.91
C ILE A 475 -1.08 14.50 -17.37
N ALA A 476 -1.39 13.84 -16.26
CA ALA A 476 -2.65 14.00 -15.55
C ALA A 476 -2.43 14.08 -14.04
N SER A 477 -3.13 15.02 -13.38
CA SER A 477 -3.12 15.09 -11.92
C SER A 477 -4.04 14.01 -11.33
N VAL A 478 -3.59 13.30 -10.30
CA VAL A 478 -4.46 12.36 -9.57
C VAL A 478 -5.65 13.07 -8.91
N GLN A 479 -5.50 14.35 -8.56
CA GLN A 479 -6.62 15.18 -8.06
C GLN A 479 -7.69 15.43 -9.13
N GLU A 480 -7.37 15.33 -10.42
CA GLU A 480 -8.33 15.46 -11.53
C GLU A 480 -9.08 14.14 -11.81
N LEU A 481 -8.45 12.99 -11.56
CA LEU A 481 -9.17 11.70 -11.55
C LEU A 481 -10.34 11.72 -10.56
N ASP A 482 -10.19 12.42 -9.43
CA ASP A 482 -11.24 12.68 -8.44
C ASP A 482 -12.39 13.54 -9.00
N ARG A 483 -12.11 14.43 -9.96
CA ARG A 483 -13.13 15.24 -10.65
C ARG A 483 -13.84 14.43 -11.73
N LEU A 484 -13.11 13.66 -12.52
CA LEU A 484 -13.66 12.78 -13.56
C LEU A 484 -14.51 11.63 -13.00
N GLY A 485 -14.16 11.12 -11.81
CA GLY A 485 -15.01 10.17 -11.06
C GLY A 485 -16.34 10.76 -10.59
N ASN A 486 -16.45 12.09 -10.52
CA ASN A 486 -17.70 12.81 -10.24
C ASN A 486 -18.43 13.26 -11.52
N ASP A 487 -17.73 13.48 -12.64
CA ASP A 487 -18.30 13.96 -13.91
C ASP A 487 -18.93 12.87 -14.79
N ARG A 488 -18.74 11.60 -14.49
CA ARG A 488 -19.37 10.49 -15.23
C ARG A 488 -20.64 9.95 -14.57
N LYS A 489 -21.67 10.79 -14.42
CA LYS A 489 -23.02 10.27 -14.10
C LYS A 489 -23.98 10.20 -15.29
N TRP A 490 -23.58 10.65 -16.49
CA TRP A 490 -24.48 10.69 -17.66
C TRP A 490 -23.80 10.36 -19.01
N ARG A 491 -22.81 9.45 -19.04
CA ARG A 491 -22.29 8.89 -20.30
C ARG A 491 -22.60 7.38 -20.35
N LYS A 492 -22.80 6.83 -21.55
CA LYS A 492 -22.93 5.38 -21.77
C LYS A 492 -21.67 4.70 -21.23
N VAL A 493 -21.83 3.83 -20.25
CA VAL A 493 -20.71 3.09 -19.63
C VAL A 493 -20.32 1.99 -20.60
N SER A 494 -19.07 1.98 -21.06
CA SER A 494 -18.53 0.86 -21.82
C SER A 494 -18.07 -0.19 -20.81
N PHE A 495 -18.85 -1.26 -20.64
CA PHE A 495 -18.43 -2.36 -19.79
C PHE A 495 -17.43 -3.26 -20.53
N PHE A 496 -16.56 -3.91 -19.76
CA PHE A 496 -15.60 -4.86 -20.31
C PHE A 496 -16.28 -6.16 -20.79
N HIS A 497 -17.33 -6.60 -20.09
CA HIS A 497 -18.12 -7.78 -20.46
C HIS A 497 -19.48 -7.34 -21.01
N PRO A 498 -19.95 -7.88 -22.14
CA PRO A 498 -21.23 -7.51 -22.76
C PRO A 498 -22.43 -7.68 -21.81
N ASP A 499 -22.42 -8.71 -20.97
CA ASP A 499 -23.51 -8.96 -20.01
C ASP A 499 -23.74 -7.81 -19.02
N PHE A 500 -22.71 -7.02 -18.71
CA PHE A 500 -22.89 -5.86 -17.85
C PHE A 500 -23.62 -4.71 -18.55
N ASP A 501 -23.56 -4.61 -19.88
CA ASP A 501 -24.44 -3.71 -20.63
C ASP A 501 -25.90 -4.15 -20.46
N TYR A 502 -26.18 -5.46 -20.57
CA TYR A 502 -27.52 -6.00 -20.34
C TYR A 502 -28.01 -5.70 -18.92
N ILE A 503 -27.22 -6.02 -17.89
CA ILE A 503 -27.56 -5.74 -16.49
C ILE A 503 -27.78 -4.24 -16.26
N ASN A 504 -26.93 -3.37 -16.83
CA ASN A 504 -27.05 -1.93 -16.69
C ASN A 504 -28.28 -1.37 -17.44
N ASN A 505 -28.65 -1.94 -18.58
CA ASN A 505 -29.88 -1.60 -19.30
C ASN A 505 -31.12 -2.04 -18.49
N CYS A 506 -31.07 -3.19 -17.83
CA CYS A 506 -32.11 -3.64 -16.90
C CYS A 506 -32.16 -2.81 -15.61
N ALA A 507 -31.08 -2.10 -15.24
CA ALA A 507 -31.00 -1.27 -14.04
C ALA A 507 -31.51 0.17 -14.24
N TYR A 508 -31.83 0.58 -15.46
CA TYR A 508 -32.39 1.91 -15.75
C TYR A 508 -33.88 1.96 -15.39
N PHE A 509 -34.16 2.33 -14.14
CA PHE A 509 -35.50 2.75 -13.70
C PHE A 509 -35.61 4.28 -13.76
N ASP A 510 -36.75 4.80 -14.20
CA ASP A 510 -37.04 6.19 -14.58
C ASP A 510 -37.08 7.20 -13.40
N TYR A 511 -35.96 7.32 -12.66
CA TYR A 511 -35.96 7.96 -11.34
C TYR A 511 -35.61 9.47 -11.32
N GLN A 512 -35.27 10.14 -12.44
CA GLN A 512 -34.55 11.43 -12.35
C GLN A 512 -34.91 12.56 -13.34
N ARG A 513 -36.18 12.77 -13.70
CA ARG A 513 -36.58 14.07 -14.33
C ARG A 513 -37.29 15.07 -13.41
N GLN A 514 -37.82 14.64 -12.26
CA GLN A 514 -38.57 15.53 -11.36
C GLN A 514 -37.76 16.11 -10.18
N ARG A 515 -36.48 15.68 -9.98
CA ARG A 515 -35.75 15.90 -8.72
C ARG A 515 -34.45 16.72 -8.81
N VAL A 516 -34.04 17.19 -9.99
CA VAL A 516 -32.83 18.03 -10.16
C VAL A 516 -33.21 19.45 -10.58
N TYR A 517 -33.36 20.34 -9.60
CA TYR A 517 -33.41 21.78 -9.85
C TYR A 517 -31.98 22.34 -9.79
N VAL A 518 -31.44 22.72 -10.95
CA VAL A 518 -30.16 23.44 -11.03
C VAL A 518 -30.34 24.83 -10.44
N ARG A 519 -29.44 25.18 -9.51
CA ARG A 519 -29.49 26.38 -8.68
C ARG A 519 -29.24 27.64 -9.52
N THR A 520 -30.26 28.43 -9.83
CA THR A 520 -30.07 29.69 -10.61
C THR A 520 -30.64 30.97 -10.01
N SER A 521 -31.20 31.00 -8.79
CA SER A 521 -31.67 32.30 -8.25
C SER A 521 -31.72 32.41 -6.72
N LYS A 522 -31.12 33.49 -6.18
CA LYS A 522 -31.22 33.89 -4.77
C LYS A 522 -32.66 34.27 -4.37
N LEU A 523 -33.52 34.68 -5.31
CA LEU A 523 -34.94 35.01 -5.07
C LEU A 523 -35.79 33.78 -4.75
N LEU A 524 -35.59 32.66 -5.47
CA LEU A 524 -36.31 31.40 -5.22
C LEU A 524 -36.02 30.84 -3.81
N LYS A 525 -34.80 31.04 -3.31
CA LYS A 525 -34.37 30.64 -1.95
C LYS A 525 -35.09 31.43 -0.85
N LYS A 526 -35.53 32.66 -1.14
CA LYS A 526 -36.26 33.54 -0.20
C LYS A 526 -37.75 33.20 -0.18
N ASN A 527 -38.35 32.89 -1.33
CA ASN A 527 -39.77 32.52 -1.44
C ASN A 527 -40.08 31.14 -0.82
N HIS A 528 -39.18 30.18 -0.94
CA HIS A 528 -39.41 28.84 -0.38
C HIS A 528 -39.38 28.79 1.16
N ARG A 529 -38.74 29.78 1.81
CA ARG A 529 -38.61 29.84 3.28
C ARG A 529 -39.88 30.32 4.00
N ARG A 530 -40.75 31.11 3.34
CA ARG A 530 -41.92 31.72 4.00
C ARG A 530 -43.20 30.85 4.00
N SER A 531 -43.33 29.88 3.09
CA SER A 531 -44.61 29.18 2.84
C SER A 531 -45.02 28.09 3.85
N HIS A 532 -44.08 27.50 4.61
CA HIS A 532 -44.37 26.27 5.37
C HIS A 532 -45.22 26.47 6.63
N GLU A 533 -45.04 27.55 7.39
CA GLU A 533 -45.78 27.73 8.66
C GLU A 533 -47.23 28.22 8.47
N GLU A 534 -47.50 28.97 7.41
CA GLU A 534 -48.84 29.51 7.14
C GLU A 534 -49.84 28.43 6.70
N ARG A 535 -49.37 27.31 6.13
CA ARG A 535 -50.25 26.23 5.62
C ARG A 535 -50.98 25.48 6.72
N ASN A 536 -50.29 25.11 7.80
CA ASN A 536 -50.92 24.38 8.91
C ASN A 536 -51.99 25.21 9.65
N ARG A 537 -51.87 26.54 9.65
CA ARG A 537 -52.86 27.46 10.25
C ARG A 537 -54.18 27.50 9.47
N LYS A 538 -54.20 27.08 8.21
CA LYS A 538 -55.41 27.04 7.37
C LYS A 538 -56.16 25.71 7.45
N LEU A 539 -55.58 24.68 8.08
CA LEU A 539 -56.21 23.37 8.19
C LEU A 539 -57.50 23.44 9.02
N ARG A 540 -58.55 22.72 8.61
CA ARG A 540 -59.81 22.63 9.36
C ARG A 540 -59.55 21.95 10.72
N VAL A 541 -60.06 22.57 11.78
CA VAL A 541 -59.99 22.03 13.14
C VAL A 541 -60.92 20.82 13.24
N SER A 542 -60.38 19.69 13.70
CA SER A 542 -61.16 18.46 13.91
C SER A 542 -61.56 18.25 15.36
N HIS A 543 -60.87 18.88 16.30
CA HIS A 543 -61.12 18.73 17.73
C HIS A 543 -60.78 20.04 18.48
N ARG A 544 -61.56 20.39 19.50
CA ARG A 544 -61.30 21.57 20.34
C ARG A 544 -61.08 21.13 21.78
N VAL A 545 -60.07 21.70 22.44
CA VAL A 545 -59.76 21.45 23.85
C VAL A 545 -59.64 22.79 24.56
N ARG A 546 -60.40 22.97 25.65
CA ARG A 546 -60.26 24.14 26.54
C ARG A 546 -59.45 23.73 27.76
N PHE A 547 -58.37 24.45 28.02
CA PHE A 547 -57.54 24.26 29.20
C PHE A 547 -58.02 25.23 30.28
N THR A 548 -58.44 24.72 31.42
CA THR A 548 -58.82 25.51 32.60
C THR A 548 -57.90 25.18 33.78
N THR A 549 -57.85 26.10 34.74
CA THR A 549 -57.14 25.92 36.01
C THR A 549 -57.97 26.54 37.14
N SER A 550 -57.86 25.95 38.33
CA SER A 550 -58.51 26.43 39.55
C SER A 550 -57.50 26.92 40.59
N LYS A 551 -56.20 26.97 40.24
CA LYS A 551 -55.11 27.38 41.15
C LYS A 551 -54.10 28.26 40.43
N CYS A 552 -53.54 29.21 41.17
CA CYS A 552 -52.42 30.05 40.73
C CYS A 552 -51.10 29.25 40.73
N PRO A 553 -50.29 29.26 39.65
CA PRO A 553 -49.04 28.51 39.56
C PRO A 553 -47.91 29.11 40.41
N LEU A 554 -48.07 30.33 40.93
CA LEU A 554 -47.09 30.95 41.83
C LEU A 554 -47.38 30.69 43.30
N CYS A 555 -48.55 31.15 43.77
CA CYS A 555 -48.86 31.18 45.20
C CYS A 555 -49.84 30.07 45.62
N GLY A 556 -50.36 29.28 44.68
CA GLY A 556 -51.28 28.19 44.98
C GLY A 556 -52.72 28.62 45.33
N ALA A 557 -53.00 29.93 45.41
CA ALA A 557 -54.33 30.45 45.71
C ALA A 557 -55.40 29.94 44.73
N THR A 558 -56.59 29.64 45.26
CA THR A 558 -57.75 29.13 44.50
C THR A 558 -58.65 30.24 43.95
N GLU A 559 -58.50 31.46 44.46
CA GLU A 559 -59.21 32.65 43.98
C GLU A 559 -58.55 33.19 42.71
N VAL A 560 -58.87 32.55 41.59
CA VAL A 560 -58.41 32.93 40.24
C VAL A 560 -59.61 33.34 39.40
N ILE A 561 -59.50 34.50 38.75
CA ILE A 561 -60.58 35.06 37.93
C ILE A 561 -60.20 34.92 36.46
N GLU A 562 -61.11 34.35 35.68
CA GLU A 562 -60.99 34.32 34.22
C GLU A 562 -61.27 35.72 33.64
N LEU A 563 -60.34 36.25 32.85
CA LEU A 563 -60.49 37.56 32.20
C LEU A 563 -61.25 37.39 30.88
N GLU A 564 -62.37 38.08 30.73
CA GLU A 564 -63.17 38.12 29.50
C GLU A 564 -62.63 39.12 28.45
N GLU A 565 -63.00 38.92 27.17
CA GLU A 565 -62.51 39.71 26.04
C GLU A 565 -62.97 41.19 26.07
N GLY A 566 -62.01 42.11 26.22
CA GLY A 566 -61.88 43.30 25.37
C GLY A 566 -62.41 44.66 25.87
N ARG A 567 -61.49 45.64 26.00
CA ARG A 567 -61.46 46.94 25.28
C ARG A 567 -60.22 47.74 25.74
N ARG A 568 -59.40 48.17 24.78
CA ARG A 568 -58.15 48.98 24.87
C ARG A 568 -56.84 48.21 25.14
N GLY A 569 -56.08 48.04 24.07
CA GLY A 569 -54.64 48.32 24.02
C GLY A 569 -53.65 47.34 24.68
N THR A 570 -54.07 46.41 25.54
CA THR A 570 -53.14 45.42 26.11
C THR A 570 -53.61 43.98 25.82
N SER A 571 -52.72 43.22 25.19
CA SER A 571 -52.86 41.88 24.59
C SER A 571 -53.43 40.72 25.45
N LYS A 572 -54.63 40.84 26.02
CA LYS A 572 -55.22 39.84 26.95
C LYS A 572 -56.46 39.12 26.38
N ALA A 573 -56.36 38.59 25.15
CA ALA A 573 -57.35 37.67 24.60
C ALA A 573 -57.06 36.21 24.99
N PRO A 574 -58.06 35.31 25.02
CA PRO A 574 -57.85 33.86 25.17
C PRO A 574 -56.80 33.37 24.18
N ARG A 575 -55.77 32.68 24.68
CA ARG A 575 -54.69 32.20 23.81
C ARG A 575 -55.18 30.96 23.06
N VAL A 576 -54.95 30.94 21.74
CA VAL A 576 -55.25 29.80 20.88
C VAL A 576 -53.96 29.20 20.30
N LYS A 577 -53.75 27.91 20.51
CA LYS A 577 -52.68 27.09 19.90
C LYS A 577 -53.29 26.01 19.04
N ARG A 578 -52.55 25.57 18.02
CA ARG A 578 -52.89 24.37 17.25
C ARG A 578 -51.86 23.30 17.48
N ALA A 579 -52.35 22.09 17.68
CA ALA A 579 -51.53 20.89 17.81
C ALA A 579 -52.02 19.81 16.83
N PHE A 580 -51.12 18.92 16.44
CA PHE A 580 -51.34 17.94 15.38
C PHE A 580 -51.03 16.54 15.86
N ASP A 581 -51.90 15.58 15.50
CA ASP A 581 -51.75 14.17 15.86
C ASP A 581 -52.18 13.25 14.72
N LEU A 582 -51.78 11.98 14.81
CA LEU A 582 -52.28 10.89 13.98
C LEU A 582 -52.96 9.86 14.88
N VAL A 583 -54.21 9.52 14.57
CA VAL A 583 -55.00 8.53 15.30
C VAL A 583 -55.04 7.24 14.50
N PHE A 584 -54.50 6.17 15.07
CA PHE A 584 -54.48 4.84 14.48
C PHE A 584 -55.79 4.11 14.82
N THR A 585 -56.39 3.50 13.81
CA THR A 585 -57.56 2.63 13.91
C THR A 585 -57.24 1.30 13.21
N SER A 586 -58.08 0.27 13.37
CA SER A 586 -57.83 -1.06 12.79
C SER A 586 -57.60 -1.06 11.27
N GLY A 587 -58.19 -0.11 10.52
CA GLY A 587 -58.05 -0.04 9.06
C GLY A 587 -57.56 1.30 8.52
N SER A 588 -57.21 2.28 9.36
CA SER A 588 -56.81 3.61 8.86
C SER A 588 -55.97 4.44 9.85
N ILE A 589 -55.22 5.40 9.32
CA ILE A 589 -54.52 6.44 10.08
C ILE A 589 -55.17 7.78 9.76
N LYS A 590 -55.80 8.42 10.77
CA LYS A 590 -56.53 9.68 10.59
C LYS A 590 -55.75 10.85 11.17
N ARG A 591 -55.61 11.93 10.39
CA ARG A 591 -55.10 13.21 10.90
C ARG A 591 -56.08 13.84 11.88
N ARG A 592 -55.56 14.31 13.02
CA ARG A 592 -56.30 15.12 14.01
C ARG A 592 -55.64 16.50 14.18
N VAL A 593 -56.39 17.55 13.90
CA VAL A 593 -56.00 18.96 14.12
C VAL A 593 -56.75 19.46 15.37
N ILE A 594 -55.99 19.70 16.43
CA ILE A 594 -56.52 20.06 17.74
C ILE A 594 -56.34 21.56 17.95
N GLU A 595 -57.43 22.29 18.11
CA GLU A 595 -57.41 23.68 18.57
C GLU A 595 -57.48 23.70 20.09
N CYS A 596 -56.42 24.20 20.69
CA CYS A 596 -56.28 24.32 22.13
C CYS A 596 -56.52 25.78 22.51
N ARG A 597 -57.51 26.02 23.36
CA ARG A 597 -57.83 27.35 23.88
C ARG A 597 -57.53 27.40 25.37
N ALA A 598 -56.96 28.50 25.83
CA ALA A 598 -56.76 28.77 27.24
C ALA A 598 -57.23 30.18 27.60
N PRO A 599 -58.06 30.32 28.64
CA PRO A 599 -58.34 31.62 29.21
C PRO A 599 -57.10 32.21 29.87
N VAL A 600 -57.09 33.54 29.98
CA VAL A 600 -56.13 34.27 30.80
C VAL A 600 -56.76 34.44 32.18
N TYR A 601 -56.02 34.06 33.21
CA TYR A 601 -56.44 34.18 34.61
C TYR A 601 -55.67 35.28 35.32
N GLU A 602 -56.31 35.95 36.26
CA GLU A 602 -55.69 36.81 37.27
C GLU A 602 -55.87 36.22 38.66
N CYS A 603 -54.78 36.09 39.41
CA CYS A 603 -54.82 35.62 40.80
C CYS A 603 -55.15 36.78 41.75
N ARG A 604 -56.21 36.67 42.56
CA ARG A 604 -56.53 37.71 43.57
C ARG A 604 -55.52 37.78 44.71
N GLY A 605 -54.95 36.64 45.11
CA GLY A 605 -53.97 36.60 46.21
C GLY A 605 -52.62 37.26 45.91
N CYS A 606 -52.13 37.24 44.66
CA CYS A 606 -50.80 37.78 44.31
C CYS A 606 -50.79 38.71 43.08
N GLY A 607 -51.95 39.04 42.52
CA GLY A 607 -52.12 39.90 41.35
C GLY A 607 -51.55 39.36 40.03
N ARG A 608 -51.01 38.13 39.99
CA ARG A 608 -50.33 37.61 38.81
C ARG A 608 -51.34 37.21 37.72
N ILE A 609 -51.02 37.62 36.49
CA ILE A 609 -51.71 37.21 35.29
C ILE A 609 -51.00 36.01 34.67
N PHE A 610 -51.73 34.95 34.36
CA PHE A 610 -51.17 33.71 33.81
C PHE A 610 -52.18 32.97 32.94
N VAL A 611 -51.70 31.99 32.17
CA VAL A 611 -52.55 30.99 31.51
C VAL A 611 -52.23 29.63 32.12
N PRO A 612 -53.13 28.62 32.07
CA PRO A 612 -52.86 27.31 32.65
C PRO A 612 -51.52 26.72 32.18
N ASP A 613 -50.67 26.27 33.11
CA ASP A 613 -49.34 25.71 32.80
C ASP A 613 -49.39 24.57 31.77
N ARG A 614 -50.45 23.75 31.82
CA ARG A 614 -50.69 22.66 30.85
C ARG A 614 -50.84 23.18 29.42
N TYR A 615 -51.39 24.37 29.25
CA TYR A 615 -51.50 25.03 27.96
C TYR A 615 -50.17 25.65 27.51
N GLU A 616 -49.39 26.23 28.42
CA GLU A 616 -48.07 26.79 28.09
C GLU A 616 -47.12 25.71 27.57
N ARG A 617 -47.07 24.57 28.28
CA ARG A 617 -46.21 23.41 27.97
C ARG A 617 -46.76 22.52 26.84
N LEU A 618 -47.88 22.89 26.23
CA LEU A 618 -48.51 22.10 25.18
C LEU A 618 -47.60 21.95 23.96
N ALA A 619 -47.27 20.70 23.61
CA ALA A 619 -46.49 20.37 22.43
C ALA A 619 -47.30 20.60 21.13
N LYS A 620 -46.60 21.03 20.07
CA LYS A 620 -47.20 21.20 18.73
C LYS A 620 -47.56 19.86 18.07
N HIS A 621 -46.82 18.81 18.37
CA HIS A 621 -47.00 17.47 17.82
C HIS A 621 -47.27 16.48 18.95
N PHE A 622 -48.35 15.71 18.81
CA PHE A 622 -48.73 14.68 19.77
C PHE A 622 -48.11 13.31 19.44
N HIS A 623 -48.23 12.40 20.39
CA HIS A 623 -47.49 11.14 20.41
C HIS A 623 -47.76 10.25 19.19
N GLY A 624 -48.99 10.19 18.68
CA GLY A 624 -49.32 9.35 17.53
C GLY A 624 -48.57 9.79 16.27
N LEU A 625 -48.57 11.09 15.99
CA LEU A 625 -47.79 11.67 14.88
C LEU A 625 -46.30 11.45 15.07
N MET A 626 -45.77 11.73 16.27
CA MET A 626 -44.35 11.57 16.57
C MET A 626 -43.90 10.10 16.42
N SER A 627 -44.73 9.16 16.87
CA SER A 627 -44.46 7.72 16.78
C SER A 627 -44.43 7.26 15.32
N TRP A 628 -45.43 7.65 14.52
CA TRP A 628 -45.45 7.36 13.10
C TRP A 628 -44.19 7.88 12.40
N ALA A 629 -43.86 9.15 12.61
CA ALA A 629 -42.71 9.78 11.96
C ALA A 629 -41.38 9.11 12.34
N MET A 630 -41.21 8.71 13.61
CA MET A 630 -39.99 8.02 14.05
C MET A 630 -39.94 6.56 13.60
N PHE A 631 -41.08 5.87 13.53
CA PHE A 631 -41.16 4.53 12.98
C PHE A 631 -40.73 4.51 11.51
N GLU A 632 -41.31 5.37 10.68
CA GLU A 632 -40.92 5.52 9.27
C GLU A 632 -39.43 5.91 9.12
N HIS A 633 -38.94 6.79 9.99
CA HIS A 633 -37.52 7.18 9.97
C HIS A 633 -36.57 6.01 10.26
N ILE A 634 -36.90 5.21 11.28
CA ILE A 634 -36.00 4.21 11.85
C ILE A 634 -36.18 2.85 11.15
N ALA A 635 -37.41 2.34 11.10
CA ALA A 635 -37.72 1.03 10.55
C ALA A 635 -37.57 1.00 9.02
N HIS A 636 -38.11 2.02 8.34
CA HIS A 636 -38.07 2.10 6.87
C HIS A 636 -36.93 2.97 6.33
N ARG A 637 -36.04 3.45 7.21
CA ARG A 637 -34.84 4.24 6.86
C ARG A 637 -35.15 5.49 6.04
N ILE A 638 -36.33 6.07 6.21
CA ILE A 638 -36.79 7.23 5.44
C ILE A 638 -36.10 8.50 5.95
N SER A 639 -35.55 9.31 5.04
CA SER A 639 -34.90 10.58 5.41
C SER A 639 -35.93 11.63 5.89
N TYR A 640 -35.51 12.58 6.74
CA TYR A 640 -36.39 13.69 7.18
C TYR A 640 -36.95 14.53 6.03
N GLY A 641 -36.27 14.58 4.88
CA GLY A 641 -36.79 15.25 3.69
C GLY A 641 -38.03 14.53 3.16
N ILE A 642 -37.90 13.23 2.95
CA ILE A 642 -38.99 12.37 2.45
C ILE A 642 -40.12 12.29 3.49
N LEU A 643 -39.82 12.21 4.79
CA LEU A 643 -40.85 12.24 5.84
C LEU A 643 -41.68 13.54 5.81
N SER A 644 -41.05 14.67 5.52
CA SER A 644 -41.74 15.95 5.36
C SER A 644 -42.67 15.94 4.15
N GLU A 645 -42.24 15.31 3.05
CA GLU A 645 -43.05 15.10 1.84
C GLU A 645 -44.23 14.14 2.14
N MET A 646 -43.97 13.00 2.78
CA MET A 646 -45.00 12.02 3.16
C MET A 646 -46.05 12.61 4.10
N LEU A 647 -45.65 13.39 5.13
CA LEU A 647 -46.61 14.07 6.01
C LEU A 647 -47.52 15.01 5.23
N LYS A 648 -46.97 15.68 4.21
CA LYS A 648 -47.71 16.61 3.37
C LYS A 648 -48.63 15.88 2.38
N GLU A 649 -48.17 14.81 1.77
CA GLU A 649 -48.92 14.06 0.75
C GLU A 649 -49.99 13.17 1.39
N CYS A 650 -49.64 12.40 2.42
CA CYS A 650 -50.56 11.47 3.07
C CYS A 650 -51.54 12.17 4.02
N PHE A 651 -51.10 13.24 4.70
CA PHE A 651 -51.89 13.86 5.76
C PHE A 651 -52.11 15.37 5.55
N GLY A 652 -51.57 16.01 4.52
CA GLY A 652 -51.68 17.46 4.34
C GLY A 652 -51.04 18.27 5.48
N LEU A 653 -50.11 17.67 6.23
CA LEU A 653 -49.40 18.30 7.33
C LEU A 653 -48.01 18.73 6.88
N THR A 654 -47.64 19.98 7.13
CA THR A 654 -46.27 20.43 6.88
C THR A 654 -45.45 20.40 8.17
N ALA A 655 -44.35 19.67 8.19
CA ALA A 655 -43.36 19.70 9.27
C ALA A 655 -41.97 19.96 8.68
N SER A 656 -41.26 20.94 9.23
CA SER A 656 -39.90 21.25 8.84
C SER A 656 -38.93 20.16 9.31
N ARG A 657 -37.75 20.09 8.67
CA ARG A 657 -36.69 19.17 9.09
C ARG A 657 -36.24 19.42 10.53
N SER A 658 -36.22 20.68 10.97
CA SER A 658 -35.86 21.05 12.34
C SER A 658 -36.89 20.53 13.35
N GLU A 659 -38.19 20.61 13.04
CA GLU A 659 -39.24 20.04 13.88
C GLU A 659 -39.12 18.51 13.97
N LEU A 660 -38.88 17.82 12.85
CA LEU A 660 -38.69 16.36 12.87
C LEU A 660 -37.43 15.95 13.66
N HIS A 661 -36.36 16.73 13.59
CA HIS A 661 -35.19 16.55 14.43
C HIS A 661 -35.51 16.73 15.93
N MET A 662 -36.33 17.73 16.28
CA MET A 662 -36.79 17.94 17.65
C MET A 662 -37.64 16.75 18.13
N VAL A 663 -38.56 16.26 17.28
CA VAL A 663 -39.37 15.06 17.56
C VAL A 663 -38.47 13.87 17.89
N LYS A 664 -37.38 13.65 17.15
CA LYS A 664 -36.41 12.59 17.46
C LYS A 664 -35.89 12.69 18.89
N SER A 665 -35.47 13.88 19.31
CA SER A 665 -34.96 14.11 20.66
C SER A 665 -36.02 13.88 21.73
N LEU A 666 -37.25 14.34 21.50
CA LEU A 666 -38.38 14.13 22.43
C LEU A 666 -38.72 12.65 22.57
N MET A 667 -38.79 11.92 21.47
CA MET A 667 -39.09 10.49 21.48
C MET A 667 -37.96 9.67 22.12
N ALA A 668 -36.70 10.05 21.92
CA ALA A 668 -35.57 9.44 22.62
C ALA A 668 -35.66 9.63 24.14
N GLN A 669 -36.05 10.82 24.62
CA GLN A 669 -36.29 11.08 26.04
C GLN A 669 -37.48 10.28 26.58
N TYR A 670 -38.58 10.23 25.83
CA TYR A 670 -39.78 9.48 26.20
C TYR A 670 -39.47 7.98 26.40
N TYR A 671 -38.78 7.36 25.44
CA TYR A 671 -38.41 5.94 25.50
C TYR A 671 -37.21 5.62 26.39
N GLN A 672 -36.57 6.62 27.01
CA GLN A 672 -35.43 6.40 27.89
C GLN A 672 -35.77 5.49 29.08
N ARG A 673 -36.99 5.57 29.62
CA ARG A 673 -37.46 4.66 30.68
C ARG A 673 -37.55 3.22 30.17
N GLY A 674 -38.08 3.02 28.97
CA GLY A 674 -38.15 1.71 28.31
C GLY A 674 -36.77 1.13 28.06
N TYR A 675 -35.85 1.93 27.52
CA TYR A 675 -34.45 1.56 27.32
C TYR A 675 -33.79 1.07 28.61
N LYS A 676 -33.92 1.84 29.72
CA LYS A 676 -33.35 1.46 31.01
C LYS A 676 -33.93 0.15 31.54
N ARG A 677 -35.23 -0.08 31.33
CA ARG A 677 -35.90 -1.33 31.73
C ARG A 677 -35.40 -2.53 30.93
N LEU A 678 -35.27 -2.40 29.60
CA LEU A 678 -34.74 -3.46 28.74
C LEU A 678 -33.29 -3.80 29.10
N LEU A 679 -32.46 -2.78 29.30
CA LEU A 679 -31.08 -2.97 29.72
C LEU A 679 -31.01 -3.68 31.09
N LYS A 680 -31.85 -3.30 32.06
CA LYS A 680 -31.91 -4.00 33.36
C LYS A 680 -32.34 -5.47 33.20
N LYS A 681 -33.30 -5.76 32.31
CA LYS A 681 -33.74 -7.15 32.04
C LYS A 681 -32.59 -7.97 31.43
N LEU A 682 -31.88 -7.43 30.43
CA LEU A 682 -30.69 -8.06 29.83
C LEU A 682 -29.61 -8.36 30.88
N LEU A 683 -29.29 -7.37 31.74
CA LEU A 683 -28.26 -7.50 32.77
C LEU A 683 -28.63 -8.42 33.94
N SER A 684 -29.90 -8.84 34.05
CA SER A 684 -30.36 -9.85 35.01
C SER A 684 -30.71 -11.19 34.36
N GLY A 685 -30.52 -11.30 33.04
CA GLY A 685 -30.76 -12.51 32.27
C GLY A 685 -29.69 -13.57 32.51
N ARG A 686 -30.01 -14.81 32.12
CA ARG A 686 -29.08 -15.95 32.23
C ARG A 686 -28.03 -15.99 31.11
N VAL A 687 -28.34 -15.40 29.96
CA VAL A 687 -27.47 -15.36 28.78
C VAL A 687 -27.51 -13.96 28.19
N LEU A 688 -26.35 -13.45 27.79
CA LEU A 688 -26.20 -12.15 27.14
C LEU A 688 -25.26 -12.28 25.95
N HIS A 689 -25.78 -12.00 24.75
CA HIS A 689 -24.97 -11.86 23.56
C HIS A 689 -24.51 -10.41 23.42
N ILE A 690 -23.23 -10.23 23.12
CA ILE A 690 -22.62 -8.92 22.92
C ILE A 690 -21.78 -8.90 21.64
N ASP A 691 -21.91 -7.81 20.88
CA ASP A 691 -21.12 -7.55 19.68
C ASP A 691 -20.94 -6.03 19.47
N GLU A 692 -19.93 -5.62 18.73
CA GLU A 692 -19.67 -4.22 18.39
C GLU A 692 -19.41 -4.01 16.90
N THR A 693 -20.17 -3.09 16.31
CA THR A 693 -20.05 -2.76 14.89
C THR A 693 -19.58 -1.31 14.70
N GLU A 694 -18.56 -1.11 13.86
CA GLU A 694 -18.13 0.21 13.43
C GLU A 694 -19.21 0.86 12.55
N VAL A 695 -19.66 2.06 12.95
CA VAL A 695 -20.56 2.90 12.17
C VAL A 695 -19.85 4.15 11.67
N LYS A 696 -20.11 4.50 10.40
CA LYS A 696 -19.57 5.71 9.78
C LYS A 696 -20.50 6.89 10.06
N LEU A 697 -20.02 7.86 10.83
CA LEU A 697 -20.72 9.10 11.14
C LEU A 697 -20.19 10.25 10.28
N ARG A 698 -20.94 11.35 10.22
CA ARG A 698 -20.50 12.57 9.52
C ARG A 698 -19.22 13.17 10.12
N THR A 699 -19.01 12.99 11.42
CA THR A 699 -17.88 13.55 12.19
C THR A 699 -16.72 12.57 12.37
N GLY A 700 -16.81 11.35 11.84
CA GLY A 700 -15.76 10.34 11.98
C GLY A 700 -16.32 8.91 12.07
N LYS A 701 -15.62 8.07 12.82
CA LYS A 701 -16.07 6.71 13.15
C LYS A 701 -16.66 6.70 14.56
N GLY A 702 -17.62 5.83 14.78
CA GLY A 702 -18.11 5.48 16.11
C GLY A 702 -18.49 4.00 16.14
N TYR A 703 -18.88 3.50 17.30
CA TYR A 703 -19.20 2.09 17.50
C TYR A 703 -20.59 1.96 18.11
N VAL A 704 -21.37 1.03 17.59
CA VAL A 704 -22.64 0.62 18.19
C VAL A 704 -22.44 -0.75 18.78
N TRP A 705 -22.58 -0.83 20.10
CA TRP A 705 -22.55 -2.06 20.88
C TRP A 705 -23.97 -2.62 20.96
N VAL A 706 -24.12 -3.88 20.60
CA VAL A 706 -25.38 -4.60 20.64
C VAL A 706 -25.36 -5.52 21.84
N PHE A 707 -26.37 -5.41 22.69
CA PHE A 707 -26.62 -6.31 23.81
C PHE A 707 -27.96 -7.00 23.55
N THR A 708 -27.97 -8.33 23.45
CA THR A 708 -29.20 -9.05 23.12
C THR A 708 -29.35 -10.35 23.90
N SER A 709 -30.61 -10.69 24.18
CA SER A 709 -31.06 -12.01 24.60
C SER A 709 -31.91 -12.59 23.45
N LEU A 710 -32.65 -13.67 23.73
CA LEU A 710 -33.67 -14.19 22.81
C LEU A 710 -34.91 -13.28 22.68
N GLU A 711 -35.16 -12.41 23.67
CA GLU A 711 -36.40 -11.60 23.75
C GLU A 711 -36.14 -10.09 23.67
N GLU A 712 -34.96 -9.62 24.07
CA GLU A 712 -34.62 -8.19 24.16
C GLU A 712 -33.37 -7.84 23.39
N VAL A 713 -33.35 -6.61 22.87
CA VAL A 713 -32.16 -6.00 22.27
C VAL A 713 -31.98 -4.56 22.74
N VAL A 714 -30.74 -4.19 23.03
CA VAL A 714 -30.33 -2.83 23.38
C VAL A 714 -29.11 -2.43 22.56
N PHE A 715 -29.19 -1.28 21.90
CA PHE A 715 -28.09 -0.67 21.15
C PHE A 715 -27.49 0.49 21.94
N LEU A 716 -26.17 0.48 22.12
CA LEU A 716 -25.43 1.51 22.84
C LEU A 716 -24.34 2.12 21.95
N TYR A 717 -24.42 3.43 21.72
CA TYR A 717 -23.41 4.16 20.98
C TYR A 717 -22.20 4.55 21.85
N ARG A 718 -20.98 4.37 21.32
CA ARG A 718 -19.72 4.86 21.91
C ARG A 718 -18.85 5.52 20.82
N PRO A 719 -18.10 6.58 21.14
CA PRO A 719 -17.21 7.24 20.18
C PRO A 719 -15.98 6.39 19.83
N THR A 720 -15.53 5.50 20.73
CA THR A 720 -14.37 4.63 20.57
C THR A 720 -14.77 3.15 20.70
N ARG A 721 -13.91 2.23 20.21
CA ARG A 721 -14.08 0.78 20.39
C ARG A 721 -13.64 0.30 21.78
N GLU A 722 -13.24 1.22 22.67
CA GLU A 722 -12.72 0.85 23.99
C GLU A 722 -13.83 0.22 24.85
N GLY A 723 -13.57 -1.00 25.33
CA GLY A 723 -14.52 -1.76 26.15
C GLY A 723 -14.41 -1.50 27.66
N SER A 724 -13.63 -0.52 28.13
CA SER A 724 -13.43 -0.25 29.57
C SER A 724 -14.73 -0.02 30.35
N PHE A 725 -15.78 0.45 29.68
CA PHE A 725 -17.09 0.65 30.31
C PHE A 725 -17.85 -0.65 30.57
N LEU A 726 -17.51 -1.75 29.89
CA LEU A 726 -18.17 -3.04 30.04
C LEU A 726 -17.99 -3.58 31.46
N GLN A 727 -16.81 -3.43 32.05
CA GLN A 727 -16.54 -3.83 33.44
C GLN A 727 -17.52 -3.16 34.42
N LYS A 728 -17.82 -1.87 34.23
CA LYS A 728 -18.78 -1.15 35.06
C LYS A 728 -20.22 -1.56 34.76
N LEU A 729 -20.55 -1.81 33.50
CA LEU A 729 -21.90 -2.15 33.06
C LEU A 729 -22.31 -3.56 33.48
N LEU A 730 -21.37 -4.51 33.41
CA LEU A 730 -21.58 -5.94 33.65
C LEU A 730 -21.13 -6.38 35.05
N LYS A 731 -20.73 -5.46 35.94
CA LYS A 731 -20.22 -5.76 37.28
C LYS A 731 -21.09 -6.74 38.09
N ASN A 732 -22.41 -6.67 37.92
CA ASN A 732 -23.38 -7.50 38.66
C ASN A 732 -24.08 -8.52 37.74
N PHE A 733 -23.51 -8.81 36.57
CA PHE A 733 -24.04 -9.81 35.64
C PHE A 733 -23.48 -11.18 36.03
N HIS A 734 -24.37 -12.12 36.35
CA HIS A 734 -24.00 -13.47 36.82
C HIS A 734 -24.36 -14.57 35.81
N GLY A 735 -24.79 -14.18 34.60
CA GLY A 735 -25.13 -15.11 33.52
C GLY A 735 -23.92 -15.48 32.66
N VAL A 736 -24.17 -16.18 31.55
CA VAL A 736 -23.16 -16.52 30.54
C VAL A 736 -23.09 -15.42 29.48
N LEU A 737 -21.90 -14.88 29.26
CA LEU A 737 -21.62 -13.93 28.18
C LEU A 737 -21.23 -14.68 26.90
N VAL A 738 -21.91 -14.37 25.79
CA VAL A 738 -21.61 -14.92 24.47
C VAL A 738 -21.07 -13.79 23.60
N SER A 739 -19.81 -13.90 23.19
CA SER A 739 -19.11 -12.87 22.41
C SER A 739 -18.12 -13.51 21.44
N ASP A 740 -17.52 -12.71 20.56
CA ASP A 740 -16.37 -13.15 19.77
C ASP A 740 -15.06 -13.08 20.59
N PHE A 741 -13.92 -13.38 19.94
CA PHE A 741 -12.58 -13.34 20.54
C PHE A 741 -12.01 -11.92 20.67
N TYR A 742 -12.83 -10.87 20.75
CA TYR A 742 -12.34 -9.52 20.99
C TYR A 742 -11.87 -9.34 22.44
N ALA A 743 -10.59 -8.96 22.60
CA ALA A 743 -9.90 -8.84 23.89
C ALA A 743 -10.58 -7.92 24.93
N ALA A 744 -11.49 -7.05 24.52
CA ALA A 744 -12.28 -6.25 25.46
C ALA A 744 -13.19 -7.09 26.36
N TYR A 745 -13.63 -8.26 25.87
CA TYR A 745 -14.53 -9.16 26.59
C TYR A 745 -13.79 -10.06 27.59
N ASP A 746 -12.52 -10.37 27.32
CA ASP A 746 -11.70 -11.28 28.15
C ASP A 746 -11.56 -10.82 29.61
N SER A 747 -11.62 -9.50 29.85
CA SER A 747 -11.45 -8.92 31.19
C SER A 747 -12.73 -8.85 32.03
N ILE A 748 -13.85 -9.41 31.54
CA ILE A 748 -15.15 -9.37 32.22
C ILE A 748 -15.26 -10.59 33.13
N ASP A 749 -15.47 -10.33 34.42
CA ASP A 749 -15.63 -11.33 35.48
C ASP A 749 -17.01 -12.01 35.44
N CYS A 750 -17.24 -12.85 34.43
CA CYS A 750 -18.41 -13.71 34.31
C CYS A 750 -18.10 -14.95 33.43
N PRO A 751 -18.87 -16.05 33.53
CA PRO A 751 -18.74 -17.19 32.62
C PRO A 751 -18.90 -16.78 31.15
N GLN A 752 -18.00 -17.24 30.27
CA GLN A 752 -18.01 -16.87 28.85
C GLN A 752 -18.12 -18.12 27.96
N GLN A 753 -18.98 -18.04 26.94
CA GLN A 753 -18.98 -18.96 25.81
C GLN A 753 -18.33 -18.24 24.62
N LYS A 754 -17.17 -18.74 24.20
CA LYS A 754 -16.35 -18.19 23.10
C LYS A 754 -16.52 -19.01 21.82
#